data_AF-A0A968MCA1-F1
#
_entry.id   AF-A0A968MCA1-F1
#
_cell.length_a   1.000
_cell.length_b   1.000
_cell.length_c   1.000
_cell.angle_alpha   90.00
_cell.angle_beta   90.00
_cell.angle_gamma   90.00
#
_symmetry.space_group_name_H-M   'P 1'
#
loop_
_entity.id
_entity.type
_entity.pdbx_description
1 polymer ?
#
loop_
_entity_poly.entity_id
_entity_poly.type
_entity_poly.pdbx_seq_one_letter_code
_entity_poly.pdbx_strand_id
1 'polypeptide(L)'
;MQRNTRSFSCTLARWKRSVGGGVGIGLLAVFAYIGLLQLAPTPAYAQAGTVYYVSPDGDDTNDGLSWATAFANLQTALAVASDGAEIWVAAGTYYPDEGTGQVDNVRSSTFALIDGVAIYGGFAGDEALRSERDPATNGTILSGDLDQSGDITANDAYHVVSSNNNTVDTVLDGFTITGGNADDMLAPNNGGGGIQAVVSAATFANLVIVGNTANSGGGVINNNCSATFTNVTISNNTASVEGGGIINVAGTPTFTNVTISGNSAMGGGGIVNADSNATFTNVTISGNAALVGGGIFNSNNSATFTNVIVSGNRATESGGGVVNDSGSPIFTNVTIVGNTAPIGGGVDTANNTTPTFQNSIIWGNSSSQVDANSGTLTYQFSLVQGESAATLNASSGSSGNNFSGSLNPQFVAPVSASNAPTIAGNYRLQFTSPLIDAGDNDANSTTTDLDGIARNADVSTITDTGNGTAPIIDLGAYESPEPLTGIVYVDKTNGDDTNSGTGSWANAFQNLQTALLRSIGGAEIWVAAATYAPDEGLGQTDNDRDTTFTLEDDVAIYGGFATTETLRLERDPAANVTILSGDIDGNDPDTANNAYHVVTSSGNITTTILDGFTIADGNANGGTAAAQRGGGLIIRNGSEAQFNDLIITSNYADEGGGGGAYIIDSSPVFTSTTFISNTTTDEGGGIYAVDSEGVFTDITFRGNSAGRGGGVHTLGGVPTFTRITFTNNTVDRNGGAIFNNGSDPLFTNIIAIGNSALETGGGIFNNNSSALYTNVLVAGNRAEQAGGGVHNVTSVLTYTNVTIASNIALEVNGINGGGVFNDRSEPAFINSIIWGNNTSVVDIGGSVVTYAFSVIEGLDPGGTNFSGATNPLFVNPLAATSAPTTTGNYRLQIVSPVVDLGDTAANTTTTDLDGNPRVFDGVIDLGAYEVQADSATATPTSTSMRATDVPTNTAAATSTPTHTPTATSTLTPTSTLTPTSTLTPTNTPTTIPTNTPTATSTVTPTNTPTNTPVPPTNTPVPPTD
;
A
#
# COMPACT_ATOMS: atom_id res chain seq x y z
N MET A 1 -48.66 -3.29 35.02
CA MET A 1 -49.36 -3.40 36.32
C MET A 1 -48.46 -4.18 37.29
N GLN A 2 -48.02 -3.51 38.35
CA GLN A 2 -47.36 -3.95 39.60
C GLN A 2 -46.39 -5.16 39.67
N ARG A 3 -45.11 -4.81 39.90
CA ARG A 3 -44.17 -5.24 40.96
C ARG A 3 -43.87 -6.74 41.17
N ASN A 4 -42.58 -7.09 41.04
CA ASN A 4 -41.72 -7.27 42.22
C ASN A 4 -40.23 -7.29 41.85
N THR A 5 -39.53 -6.24 42.28
CA THR A 5 -38.08 -6.13 42.37
C THR A 5 -37.56 -6.91 43.57
N ARG A 6 -36.49 -7.69 43.38
CA ARG A 6 -35.58 -8.10 44.45
C ARG A 6 -34.16 -7.81 44.02
N SER A 7 -33.68 -6.64 44.41
CA SER A 7 -32.27 -6.27 44.39
C SER A 7 -31.53 -7.04 45.48
N PHE A 8 -30.51 -7.81 45.10
CA PHE A 8 -29.50 -8.32 46.01
C PHE A 8 -28.35 -7.31 46.01
N SER A 9 -28.24 -6.49 47.07
CA SER A 9 -27.04 -5.69 47.33
C SER A 9 -26.01 -6.57 48.03
N CYS A 10 -24.88 -6.87 47.38
CA CYS A 10 -23.75 -7.53 48.03
C CYS A 10 -22.84 -6.46 48.64
N THR A 11 -22.86 -6.36 49.98
CA THR A 11 -21.98 -5.47 50.75
C THR A 11 -20.69 -6.22 51.08
N LEU A 12 -19.56 -5.66 50.65
CA LEU A 12 -18.21 -6.16 50.91
C LEU A 12 -17.86 -5.96 52.40
N ALA A 13 -17.74 -7.05 53.17
CA ALA A 13 -17.27 -7.02 54.56
C ALA A 13 -15.80 -7.45 54.64
N ARG A 14 -14.86 -6.48 54.70
CA ARG A 14 -13.47 -6.72 55.13
C ARG A 14 -13.34 -6.46 56.62
N TRP A 15 -13.10 -7.52 57.39
CA TRP A 15 -12.61 -7.46 58.77
C TRP A 15 -11.08 -7.28 58.77
N LYS A 16 -10.57 -6.11 59.17
CA LYS A 16 -9.24 -6.00 59.80
C LYS A 16 -9.29 -4.99 60.95
N ARG A 17 -8.70 -5.43 62.07
CA ARG A 17 -8.70 -4.79 63.39
C ARG A 17 -8.11 -3.38 63.37
N SER A 18 -8.81 -2.47 64.01
CA SER A 18 -8.33 -1.16 64.47
C SER A 18 -7.55 -1.29 65.78
N VAL A 19 -6.36 -0.68 65.83
CA VAL A 19 -5.74 -0.12 67.04
C VAL A 19 -5.25 1.28 66.65
N GLY A 20 -5.56 2.28 67.47
CA GLY A 20 -5.65 3.69 67.09
C GLY A 20 -4.46 4.59 67.39
N GLY A 21 -4.73 5.89 67.22
CA GLY A 21 -3.82 7.04 67.39
C GLY A 21 -3.21 7.43 66.05
N GLY A 22 -3.32 8.63 65.48
CA GLY A 22 -3.59 9.96 66.03
C GLY A 22 -2.50 10.91 65.51
N VAL A 23 -2.93 12.02 64.89
CA VAL A 23 -2.20 13.27 64.58
C VAL A 23 -1.35 13.36 63.30
N GLY A 24 -1.63 14.37 62.45
CA GLY A 24 -0.59 15.33 62.02
C GLY A 24 -0.16 15.42 60.54
N ILE A 25 -0.84 16.29 59.78
CA ILE A 25 -0.37 17.28 58.77
C ILE A 25 1.14 17.33 58.42
N GLY A 26 1.49 17.38 57.12
CA GLY A 26 2.46 18.37 56.59
C GLY A 26 3.72 17.88 55.83
N LEU A 27 3.79 18.26 54.54
CA LEU A 27 4.93 18.69 53.70
C LEU A 27 6.20 17.81 53.46
N LEU A 28 6.47 17.60 52.15
CA LEU A 28 7.72 17.86 51.39
C LEU A 28 9.07 17.86 52.15
N ALA A 29 9.99 16.97 51.75
CA ALA A 29 11.27 17.34 51.09
C ALA A 29 12.25 16.16 50.97
N VAL A 30 13.04 16.26 49.89
CA VAL A 30 14.13 15.39 49.38
C VAL A 30 15.40 15.46 50.25
N PHE A 31 16.12 14.34 50.43
CA PHE A 31 17.56 14.11 50.14
C PHE A 31 18.14 12.88 50.86
N ALA A 32 19.08 12.24 50.16
CA ALA A 32 19.72 10.95 50.42
C ALA A 32 20.59 10.84 51.69
N TYR A 33 20.70 9.63 52.25
CA TYR A 33 21.95 9.14 52.86
C TYR A 33 22.04 7.61 52.87
N ILE A 34 23.22 7.11 52.48
CA ILE A 34 23.63 5.70 52.45
C ILE A 34 24.04 5.27 53.88
N GLY A 35 23.58 4.10 54.33
CA GLY A 35 24.02 3.48 55.58
C GLY A 35 23.67 1.99 55.62
N LEU A 36 24.68 1.14 55.39
CA LEU A 36 24.64 -0.31 55.59
C LEU A 36 24.31 -0.68 57.05
N LEU A 37 23.33 -1.57 57.29
CA LEU A 37 23.54 -2.82 58.04
C LEU A 37 22.30 -3.73 58.04
N GLN A 38 22.59 -5.03 57.87
CA GLN A 38 21.82 -6.23 58.25
C GLN A 38 20.67 -6.73 57.37
N LEU A 39 21.06 -7.72 56.55
CA LEU A 39 20.31 -8.86 56.04
C LEU A 39 19.13 -9.27 56.96
N ALA A 40 17.91 -8.95 56.51
CA ALA A 40 16.72 -9.72 56.83
C ALA A 40 16.55 -10.80 55.73
N PRO A 41 16.06 -12.01 56.08
CA PRO A 41 15.91 -13.08 55.10
C PRO A 41 14.93 -12.64 54.01
N THR A 42 15.29 -13.01 52.79
CA THR A 42 14.50 -13.02 51.56
C THR A 42 12.98 -13.03 51.80
N PRO A 43 12.17 -12.20 51.11
CA PRO A 43 10.76 -12.53 51.01
C PRO A 43 10.68 -13.97 50.48
N ALA A 44 9.83 -14.77 51.12
CA ALA A 44 9.49 -16.09 50.62
C ALA A 44 9.19 -15.93 49.13
N TYR A 45 9.94 -16.66 48.29
CA TYR A 45 9.68 -16.77 46.87
C TYR A 45 8.18 -17.05 46.71
N ALA A 46 7.46 -16.13 46.07
CA ALA A 46 6.25 -16.52 45.38
C ALA A 46 6.69 -17.62 44.41
N GLN A 47 6.13 -18.81 44.59
CA GLN A 47 6.40 -19.94 43.71
C GLN A 47 6.08 -19.48 42.29
N ALA A 48 7.06 -19.51 41.39
CA ALA A 48 6.80 -19.24 39.97
C ALA A 48 5.70 -20.20 39.52
N GLY A 49 4.70 -19.66 38.81
CA GLY A 49 3.67 -20.44 38.16
C GLY A 49 4.25 -21.57 37.31
N THR A 50 3.55 -22.69 37.21
CA THR A 50 3.93 -23.73 36.25
C THR A 50 3.64 -23.21 34.85
N VAL A 51 4.60 -23.35 33.92
CA VAL A 51 4.39 -23.06 32.50
C VAL A 51 4.03 -24.37 31.81
N TYR A 52 2.88 -24.40 31.14
CA TYR A 52 2.47 -25.49 30.26
C TYR A 52 2.66 -25.10 28.80
N TYR A 53 3.12 -26.03 27.98
CA TYR A 53 3.43 -25.84 26.57
C TYR A 53 2.44 -26.61 25.70
N VAL A 54 1.93 -25.97 24.66
CA VAL A 54 0.95 -26.52 23.70
C VAL A 54 1.48 -26.32 22.28
N SER A 55 1.49 -27.37 21.47
CA SER A 55 1.94 -27.33 20.08
C SER A 55 1.12 -28.30 19.23
N PRO A 56 0.82 -27.99 17.95
CA PRO A 56 0.07 -28.91 17.08
C PRO A 56 0.80 -30.24 16.85
N ASP A 57 2.13 -30.25 16.99
CA ASP A 57 2.98 -31.45 16.90
C ASP A 57 3.15 -32.19 18.25
N GLY A 58 2.47 -31.73 19.30
CA GLY A 58 2.50 -32.29 20.64
C GLY A 58 1.74 -33.62 20.79
N ASP A 59 1.64 -34.12 22.02
CA ASP A 59 0.85 -35.30 22.38
C ASP A 59 0.16 -35.07 23.73
N ASP A 60 -1.15 -35.22 23.80
CA ASP A 60 -1.94 -35.01 25.02
C ASP A 60 -1.64 -36.00 26.16
N THR A 61 -0.85 -37.04 25.88
CA THR A 61 -0.32 -37.95 26.91
C THR A 61 0.96 -37.43 27.59
N ASN A 62 1.55 -36.34 27.09
CA ASN A 62 2.72 -35.71 27.69
C ASN A 62 2.39 -34.95 28.99
N ASP A 63 3.42 -34.40 29.64
CA ASP A 63 3.26 -33.58 30.85
C ASP A 63 3.08 -32.08 30.59
N GLY A 64 3.34 -31.63 29.36
CA GLY A 64 3.24 -30.23 28.97
C GLY A 64 4.30 -29.32 29.58
N LEU A 65 5.38 -29.82 30.18
CA LEU A 65 6.33 -28.99 30.95
C LEU A 65 7.53 -28.46 30.12
N SER A 66 7.57 -28.76 28.83
CA SER A 66 8.53 -28.22 27.86
C SER A 66 7.98 -28.34 26.44
N TRP A 67 8.54 -27.61 25.47
CA TRP A 67 8.19 -27.78 24.06
C TRP A 67 8.35 -29.23 23.57
N ALA A 68 9.38 -29.95 24.03
CA ALA A 68 9.62 -31.35 23.65
C ALA A 68 8.58 -32.33 24.24
N THR A 69 7.85 -31.90 25.27
CA THR A 69 6.78 -32.67 25.92
C THR A 69 5.49 -31.86 25.94
N ALA A 70 5.25 -31.04 24.91
CA ALA A 70 4.06 -30.21 24.80
C ALA A 70 2.80 -31.07 24.66
N PHE A 71 1.67 -30.54 25.16
CA PHE A 71 0.35 -31.07 24.82
C PHE A 71 0.03 -30.76 23.36
N ALA A 72 -0.77 -31.64 22.72
CA ALA A 72 -1.26 -31.38 21.37
C ALA A 72 -2.34 -30.27 21.39
N ASN A 73 -3.22 -30.32 22.40
CA ASN A 73 -4.43 -29.51 22.45
C ASN A 73 -4.44 -28.58 23.65
N LEU A 74 -4.86 -27.32 23.43
CA LEU A 74 -5.01 -26.31 24.49
C LEU A 74 -5.97 -26.76 25.59
N GLN A 75 -7.02 -27.51 25.22
CA GLN A 75 -8.00 -28.01 26.17
C GLN A 75 -7.40 -28.97 27.20
N THR A 76 -6.39 -29.75 26.82
CA THR A 76 -5.66 -30.63 27.73
C THR A 76 -4.83 -29.82 28.73
N ALA A 77 -4.16 -28.75 28.28
CA ALA A 77 -3.42 -27.86 29.16
C ALA A 77 -4.35 -27.13 30.14
N LEU A 78 -5.50 -26.64 29.68
CA LEU A 78 -6.54 -26.04 30.53
C LEU A 78 -7.02 -27.03 31.60
N ALA A 79 -7.19 -28.31 31.28
CA ALA A 79 -7.67 -29.30 32.24
C ALA A 79 -6.71 -29.54 33.43
N VAL A 80 -5.42 -29.21 33.29
CA VAL A 80 -4.39 -29.40 34.34
C VAL A 80 -3.88 -28.10 34.95
N ALA A 81 -4.15 -26.95 34.32
CA ALA A 81 -3.75 -25.64 34.80
C ALA A 81 -4.52 -25.24 36.08
N SER A 82 -3.87 -24.43 36.90
CA SER A 82 -4.43 -23.88 38.14
C SER A 82 -3.97 -22.44 38.32
N ASP A 83 -4.62 -21.72 39.23
CA ASP A 83 -4.25 -20.34 39.64
C ASP A 83 -2.73 -20.11 39.69
N GLY A 84 -2.29 -19.06 39.00
CA GLY A 84 -0.90 -18.66 38.83
C GLY A 84 -0.14 -19.35 37.69
N ALA A 85 -0.72 -20.31 36.97
CA ALA A 85 -0.07 -20.98 35.84
C ALA A 85 -0.05 -20.11 34.56
N GLU A 86 0.94 -20.36 33.71
CA GLU A 86 0.97 -19.87 32.34
C GLU A 86 0.79 -21.02 31.35
N ILE A 87 0.14 -20.76 30.22
CA ILE A 87 0.06 -21.67 29.08
C ILE A 87 0.65 -20.96 27.86
N TRP A 88 1.70 -21.53 27.27
CA TRP A 88 2.36 -21.02 26.07
C TRP A 88 1.95 -21.87 24.88
N VAL A 89 1.40 -21.24 23.84
CA VAL A 89 0.78 -21.90 22.71
C VAL A 89 1.56 -21.57 21.44
N ALA A 90 2.10 -22.60 20.79
CA ALA A 90 2.80 -22.46 19.53
C ALA A 90 1.84 -22.17 18.36
N ALA A 91 2.38 -21.59 17.29
CA ALA A 91 1.67 -21.28 16.06
C ALA A 91 0.88 -22.48 15.54
N GLY A 92 -0.34 -22.21 15.08
CA GLY A 92 -1.29 -23.24 14.67
C GLY A 92 -2.74 -22.88 14.97
N THR A 93 -3.65 -23.74 14.54
CA THR A 93 -5.08 -23.63 14.77
C THR A 93 -5.53 -24.66 15.79
N TYR A 94 -6.31 -24.23 16.78
CA TYR A 94 -6.80 -25.06 17.87
C TYR A 94 -8.31 -24.99 17.97
N TYR A 95 -8.94 -26.15 18.23
CA TYR A 95 -10.39 -26.32 18.29
C TYR A 95 -10.84 -26.71 19.70
N PRO A 96 -11.93 -26.13 20.24
CA PRO A 96 -12.29 -26.29 21.64
C PRO A 96 -12.91 -27.67 21.96
N ASP A 97 -13.28 -28.46 20.95
CA ASP A 97 -13.77 -29.83 21.08
C ASP A 97 -12.69 -30.90 20.89
N GLU A 98 -11.42 -30.49 20.75
CA GLU A 98 -10.27 -31.39 20.71
C GLU A 98 -9.55 -31.46 22.07
N GLY A 99 -8.92 -32.60 22.33
CA GLY A 99 -8.15 -32.85 23.55
C GLY A 99 -8.86 -33.65 24.63
N THR A 100 -8.20 -33.77 25.78
CA THR A 100 -8.60 -34.72 26.83
C THR A 100 -9.98 -34.39 27.39
N GLY A 101 -10.93 -35.31 27.22
CA GLY A 101 -12.28 -35.23 27.79
C GLY A 101 -13.30 -34.47 26.93
N GLN A 102 -12.93 -34.07 25.72
CA GLN A 102 -13.86 -33.45 24.78
C GLN A 102 -14.62 -34.47 23.94
N VAL A 103 -15.72 -34.00 23.33
CA VAL A 103 -16.52 -34.76 22.38
C VAL A 103 -16.60 -33.93 21.10
N ASP A 104 -16.13 -34.55 20.03
CA ASP A 104 -16.09 -34.02 18.68
C ASP A 104 -17.47 -33.49 18.21
N ASN A 105 -17.46 -32.34 17.54
CA ASN A 105 -18.61 -31.65 16.96
C ASN A 105 -19.70 -31.22 17.96
N VAL A 106 -19.34 -31.00 19.22
CA VAL A 106 -20.26 -30.48 20.24
C VAL A 106 -20.20 -28.95 20.27
N ARG A 107 -21.26 -28.29 19.79
CA ARG A 107 -21.34 -26.81 19.72
C ARG A 107 -21.19 -26.08 21.05
N SER A 108 -21.41 -26.74 22.19
CA SER A 108 -21.17 -26.13 23.51
C SER A 108 -19.71 -26.18 23.96
N SER A 109 -18.81 -26.77 23.17
CA SER A 109 -17.37 -26.75 23.42
C SER A 109 -16.85 -25.32 23.31
N THR A 110 -15.95 -24.96 24.22
CA THR A 110 -15.38 -23.61 24.32
C THR A 110 -14.05 -23.66 25.08
N PHE A 111 -13.11 -22.78 24.73
CA PHE A 111 -11.93 -22.52 25.55
C PHE A 111 -12.35 -21.73 26.80
N ALA A 112 -12.70 -22.46 27.86
CA ALA A 112 -13.11 -21.87 29.13
C ALA A 112 -11.89 -21.35 29.91
N LEU A 113 -11.81 -20.03 30.09
CA LEU A 113 -10.73 -19.39 30.85
C LEU A 113 -10.83 -19.75 32.32
N ILE A 114 -9.69 -20.13 32.90
CA ILE A 114 -9.57 -20.51 34.30
C ILE A 114 -9.08 -19.30 35.11
N ASP A 115 -9.73 -19.05 36.25
CA ASP A 115 -9.36 -17.94 37.13
C ASP A 115 -7.88 -18.03 37.56
N GLY A 116 -7.15 -16.94 37.31
CA GLY A 116 -5.73 -16.81 37.65
C GLY A 116 -4.75 -17.48 36.67
N VAL A 117 -5.24 -17.99 35.54
CA VAL A 117 -4.38 -18.59 34.49
C VAL A 117 -4.15 -17.58 33.36
N ALA A 118 -2.89 -17.46 32.94
CA ALA A 118 -2.51 -16.64 31.79
C ALA A 118 -2.20 -17.53 30.57
N ILE A 119 -2.77 -17.18 29.42
CA ILE A 119 -2.63 -17.94 28.16
C ILE A 119 -2.02 -17.01 27.12
N TYR A 120 -0.89 -17.42 26.54
CA TYR A 120 -0.09 -16.65 25.60
C TYR A 120 0.08 -17.42 24.28
N GLY A 121 -0.32 -16.81 23.17
CA GLY A 121 0.00 -17.24 21.81
C GLY A 121 1.19 -16.48 21.24
N GLY A 122 1.61 -16.87 20.03
CA GLY A 122 2.70 -16.22 19.30
C GLY A 122 4.06 -16.91 19.37
N PHE A 123 4.10 -18.21 19.73
CA PHE A 123 5.36 -18.95 19.85
C PHE A 123 5.65 -19.80 18.60
N ALA A 124 6.90 -19.92 18.19
CA ALA A 124 7.38 -20.87 17.19
C ALA A 124 7.51 -22.30 17.75
N GLY A 125 7.65 -22.45 19.07
CA GLY A 125 7.75 -23.74 19.76
C GLY A 125 9.18 -24.14 20.14
N ASP A 126 10.10 -23.19 20.22
CA ASP A 126 11.49 -23.40 20.63
C ASP A 126 12.01 -22.34 21.62
N GLU A 127 11.16 -21.41 22.03
CA GLU A 127 11.50 -20.29 22.91
C GLU A 127 11.75 -20.71 24.35
N ALA A 128 12.69 -20.03 24.99
CA ALA A 128 13.03 -20.17 26.40
C ALA A 128 12.33 -19.11 27.28
N LEU A 129 11.97 -17.95 26.72
CA LEU A 129 11.39 -16.82 27.43
C LEU A 129 10.10 -16.34 26.77
N ARG A 130 9.11 -15.91 27.57
CA ARG A 130 7.87 -15.32 27.07
C ARG A 130 8.10 -14.08 26.18
N SER A 131 9.18 -13.34 26.42
CA SER A 131 9.53 -12.15 25.63
C SER A 131 10.10 -12.47 24.25
N GLU A 132 10.41 -13.73 23.95
CA GLU A 132 10.89 -14.17 22.63
C GLU A 132 9.73 -14.46 21.67
N ARG A 133 8.49 -14.50 22.16
CA ARG A 133 7.30 -14.68 21.31
C ARG A 133 7.19 -13.56 20.28
N ASP A 134 6.70 -13.91 19.11
CA ASP A 134 6.41 -13.00 18.00
C ASP A 134 5.02 -13.32 17.44
N PRO A 135 3.95 -12.72 17.98
CA PRO A 135 2.58 -12.99 17.55
C PRO A 135 2.27 -12.54 16.11
N ALA A 136 3.09 -11.65 15.53
CA ALA A 136 2.91 -11.22 14.15
C ALA A 136 3.38 -12.32 13.18
N THR A 137 4.54 -12.91 13.44
CA THR A 137 5.08 -14.00 12.61
C THR A 137 4.46 -15.37 12.94
N ASN A 138 4.24 -15.66 14.22
CA ASN A 138 3.83 -16.99 14.70
C ASN A 138 2.33 -17.02 15.05
N GLY A 139 1.49 -16.87 14.02
CA GLY A 139 0.03 -16.80 14.17
C GLY A 139 -0.57 -17.98 14.96
N THR A 140 -1.35 -17.67 16.00
CA THR A 140 -2.05 -18.65 16.84
C THR A 140 -3.56 -18.42 16.80
N ILE A 141 -4.31 -19.41 16.31
CA ILE A 141 -5.74 -19.28 16.01
C ILE A 141 -6.57 -20.18 16.94
N LEU A 142 -7.54 -19.59 17.63
CA LEU A 142 -8.62 -20.30 18.31
C LEU A 142 -9.84 -20.28 17.38
N SER A 143 -10.22 -21.45 16.89
CA SER A 143 -11.30 -21.59 15.90
C SER A 143 -12.52 -22.28 16.48
N GLY A 144 -13.69 -21.73 16.21
CA GLY A 144 -14.99 -22.35 16.48
C GLY A 144 -15.47 -23.31 15.38
N ASP A 145 -14.77 -23.43 14.26
CA ASP A 145 -15.07 -24.34 13.14
C ASP A 145 -14.78 -25.80 13.53
N LEU A 146 -15.70 -26.41 14.29
CA LEU A 146 -15.52 -27.72 14.91
C LEU A 146 -15.37 -28.85 13.89
N ASP A 147 -16.03 -28.74 12.73
CA ASP A 147 -15.95 -29.75 11.67
C ASP A 147 -14.85 -29.47 10.64
N GLN A 148 -14.11 -28.38 10.80
CA GLN A 148 -12.96 -27.97 9.99
C GLN A 148 -13.32 -27.84 8.51
N SER A 149 -14.58 -27.50 8.23
CA SER A 149 -15.11 -27.42 6.87
C SER A 149 -14.78 -26.10 6.18
N GLY A 150 -14.38 -25.08 6.95
CA GLY A 150 -14.29 -23.69 6.51
C GLY A 150 -15.65 -23.01 6.32
N ASP A 151 -16.77 -23.70 6.63
CA ASP A 151 -18.12 -23.14 6.60
C ASP A 151 -18.55 -22.69 8.00
N ILE A 152 -18.28 -21.41 8.32
CA ILE A 152 -18.58 -20.78 9.61
C ILE A 152 -20.08 -20.50 9.85
N THR A 153 -20.98 -21.20 9.15
CA THR A 153 -22.43 -20.99 9.23
C THR A 153 -23.20 -22.19 9.81
N ALA A 154 -22.55 -23.33 10.01
CA ALA A 154 -23.19 -24.54 10.52
C ALA A 154 -22.23 -25.39 11.37
N ASN A 155 -22.74 -25.99 12.45
CA ASN A 155 -22.00 -26.88 13.37
C ASN A 155 -20.85 -26.25 14.19
N ASP A 156 -20.65 -24.94 14.11
CA ASP A 156 -19.62 -24.26 14.89
C ASP A 156 -19.92 -24.15 16.39
N ALA A 157 -18.88 -23.93 17.18
CA ALA A 157 -18.98 -23.57 18.58
C ALA A 157 -19.88 -22.34 18.78
N TYR A 158 -20.74 -22.36 19.81
CA TYR A 158 -21.49 -21.15 20.18
C TYR A 158 -20.56 -20.03 20.63
N HIS A 159 -19.55 -20.36 21.43
CA HIS A 159 -18.57 -19.42 21.96
C HIS A 159 -17.19 -20.02 21.78
N VAL A 160 -16.32 -19.37 21.00
CA VAL A 160 -14.92 -19.85 20.88
C VAL A 160 -14.26 -19.79 22.26
N VAL A 161 -14.40 -18.66 22.96
CA VAL A 161 -13.84 -18.44 24.30
C VAL A 161 -14.94 -18.07 25.29
N SER A 162 -14.89 -18.64 26.49
CA SER A 162 -15.77 -18.26 27.60
C SER A 162 -14.99 -17.82 28.83
N SER A 163 -15.38 -16.69 29.42
CA SER A 163 -14.76 -16.09 30.60
C SER A 163 -15.83 -15.78 31.64
N ASN A 164 -15.95 -16.65 32.64
CA ASN A 164 -17.01 -16.62 33.62
C ASN A 164 -16.46 -16.54 35.05
N ASN A 165 -16.80 -15.46 35.78
CA ASN A 165 -16.34 -15.22 37.16
C ASN A 165 -14.81 -15.17 37.32
N ASN A 166 -14.08 -14.71 36.30
CA ASN A 166 -12.63 -14.58 36.34
C ASN A 166 -12.19 -13.25 36.96
N THR A 167 -11.04 -13.26 37.62
CA THR A 167 -10.35 -12.08 38.16
C THR A 167 -9.33 -11.51 37.17
N VAL A 168 -8.71 -10.39 37.52
CA VAL A 168 -7.72 -9.68 36.69
C VAL A 168 -6.46 -10.48 36.42
N ASP A 169 -6.20 -11.51 37.23
CA ASP A 169 -5.05 -12.40 37.10
C ASP A 169 -5.23 -13.40 35.93
N THR A 170 -6.41 -13.42 35.31
CA THR A 170 -6.70 -14.23 34.11
C THR A 170 -6.37 -13.42 32.86
N VAL A 171 -5.53 -13.98 31.99
CA VAL A 171 -5.04 -13.30 30.77
C VAL A 171 -5.24 -14.19 29.55
N LEU A 172 -5.76 -13.62 28.46
CA LEU A 172 -5.69 -14.20 27.13
C LEU A 172 -4.97 -13.21 26.20
N ASP A 173 -3.84 -13.62 25.63
CA ASP A 173 -2.95 -12.70 24.92
C ASP A 173 -2.33 -13.32 23.66
N GLY A 174 -2.46 -12.65 22.51
CA GLY A 174 -1.76 -13.03 21.27
C GLY A 174 -2.48 -14.09 20.44
N PHE A 175 -3.81 -13.99 20.30
CA PHE A 175 -4.62 -14.96 19.56
C PHE A 175 -5.55 -14.29 18.54
N THR A 176 -5.72 -14.97 17.41
CA THR A 176 -6.88 -14.77 16.52
C THR A 176 -8.03 -15.66 16.98
N ILE A 177 -9.24 -15.10 17.12
CA ILE A 177 -10.46 -15.77 17.56
C ILE A 177 -11.50 -15.67 16.44
N THR A 178 -11.89 -16.82 15.87
CA THR A 178 -12.77 -16.87 14.70
C THR A 178 -13.69 -18.10 14.70
N GLY A 179 -14.68 -18.10 13.82
CA GLY A 179 -15.57 -19.24 13.60
C GLY A 179 -16.58 -19.50 14.70
N GLY A 180 -16.84 -18.56 15.62
CA GLY A 180 -17.92 -18.70 16.60
C GLY A 180 -19.30 -18.39 16.02
N ASN A 181 -20.34 -19.13 16.42
CA ASN A 181 -21.71 -18.98 15.91
C ASN A 181 -22.77 -19.11 17.02
N ALA A 182 -23.03 -18.05 17.80
CA ALA A 182 -23.98 -18.04 18.91
C ALA A 182 -25.43 -17.78 18.46
N ASP A 183 -26.03 -18.74 17.75
CA ASP A 183 -27.33 -18.61 17.07
C ASP A 183 -28.53 -19.22 17.84
N ASP A 184 -28.33 -19.73 19.06
CA ASP A 184 -29.42 -20.35 19.82
C ASP A 184 -30.49 -19.33 20.26
N MET A 185 -31.70 -19.81 20.55
CA MET A 185 -32.82 -18.97 20.94
C MET A 185 -32.70 -18.48 22.40
N LEU A 186 -31.89 -19.13 23.22
CA LEU A 186 -31.78 -18.85 24.65
C LEU A 186 -30.34 -18.57 25.08
N ALA A 187 -30.21 -17.65 26.03
CA ALA A 187 -28.96 -17.45 26.75
C ALA A 187 -28.55 -18.73 27.48
N PRO A 188 -27.24 -19.03 27.56
CA PRO A 188 -26.11 -18.16 27.15
C PRO A 188 -25.72 -18.27 25.65
N ASN A 189 -26.20 -19.28 24.94
CA ASN A 189 -25.77 -19.65 23.58
C ASN A 189 -26.27 -18.73 22.45
N ASN A 190 -26.88 -17.59 22.80
CA ASN A 190 -27.41 -16.62 21.85
C ASN A 190 -26.52 -15.36 21.72
N GLY A 191 -25.38 -15.29 22.41
CA GLY A 191 -24.49 -14.14 22.27
C GLY A 191 -23.03 -14.38 22.61
N GLY A 192 -22.14 -13.60 22.01
CA GLY A 192 -20.69 -13.76 22.12
C GLY A 192 -20.15 -14.89 21.27
N GLY A 193 -20.24 -14.76 19.94
CA GLY A 193 -19.72 -15.78 19.02
C GLY A 193 -18.23 -16.03 19.26
N GLY A 194 -17.43 -14.95 19.24
CA GLY A 194 -16.01 -15.02 19.58
C GLY A 194 -15.79 -15.21 21.08
N ILE A 195 -16.18 -14.22 21.88
CA ILE A 195 -15.96 -14.19 23.34
C ILE A 195 -17.28 -13.97 24.08
N GLN A 196 -17.56 -14.87 25.02
CA GLN A 196 -18.56 -14.65 26.06
C GLN A 196 -17.89 -14.35 27.40
N ALA A 197 -18.11 -13.14 27.92
CA ALA A 197 -17.65 -12.74 29.25
C ALA A 197 -18.84 -12.45 30.19
N VAL A 198 -18.88 -13.10 31.35
CA VAL A 198 -19.93 -12.92 32.38
C VAL A 198 -19.32 -12.77 33.77
N VAL A 199 -19.58 -11.63 34.44
CA VAL A 199 -18.99 -11.29 35.75
C VAL A 199 -17.46 -11.47 35.75
N SER A 200 -16.83 -11.15 34.63
CA SER A 200 -15.39 -11.31 34.42
C SER A 200 -14.65 -9.99 34.57
N ALA A 201 -13.46 -10.06 35.13
CA ALA A 201 -12.46 -9.00 35.17
C ALA A 201 -11.17 -9.38 34.43
N ALA A 202 -11.22 -10.41 33.55
CA ALA A 202 -10.07 -10.89 32.80
C ALA A 202 -9.47 -9.80 31.88
N THR A 203 -8.19 -9.99 31.54
CA THR A 203 -7.46 -9.16 30.58
C THR A 203 -7.39 -9.88 29.22
N PHE A 204 -7.86 -9.21 28.19
CA PHE A 204 -7.81 -9.62 26.80
C PHE A 204 -6.82 -8.69 26.07
N ALA A 205 -5.69 -9.21 25.61
CA ALA A 205 -4.60 -8.39 25.06
C ALA A 205 -4.12 -8.89 23.70
N ASN A 206 -3.76 -8.00 22.77
CA ASN A 206 -3.17 -8.38 21.48
C ASN A 206 -4.00 -9.45 20.76
N LEU A 207 -5.33 -9.23 20.65
CA LEU A 207 -6.26 -10.19 20.07
C LEU A 207 -6.83 -9.68 18.74
N VAL A 208 -7.09 -10.62 17.83
CA VAL A 208 -7.88 -10.38 16.61
C VAL A 208 -9.17 -11.19 16.70
N ILE A 209 -10.32 -10.53 16.89
CA ILE A 209 -11.64 -11.16 17.00
C ILE A 209 -12.38 -10.93 15.69
N VAL A 210 -12.41 -11.94 14.83
CA VAL A 210 -12.78 -11.77 13.42
C VAL A 210 -13.76 -12.83 12.92
N GLY A 211 -14.75 -12.41 12.13
CA GLY A 211 -15.62 -13.32 11.39
C GLY A 211 -16.55 -14.18 12.26
N ASN A 212 -16.90 -13.72 13.46
CA ASN A 212 -17.80 -14.44 14.36
C ASN A 212 -19.25 -13.98 14.18
N THR A 213 -20.19 -14.89 14.41
CA THR A 213 -21.64 -14.68 14.26
C THR A 213 -22.37 -14.92 15.59
N ALA A 214 -23.41 -14.14 15.88
CA ALA A 214 -24.27 -14.34 17.04
C ALA A 214 -25.67 -13.76 16.84
N ASN A 215 -26.61 -14.00 17.77
CA ASN A 215 -27.81 -13.16 17.86
C ASN A 215 -27.47 -11.79 18.48
N SER A 216 -26.65 -11.74 19.52
CA SER A 216 -26.16 -10.50 20.13
C SER A 216 -24.66 -10.57 20.45
N GLY A 217 -23.87 -9.55 20.11
CA GLY A 217 -22.42 -9.59 20.35
C GLY A 217 -21.74 -10.59 19.43
N GLY A 218 -21.70 -10.32 18.12
CA GLY A 218 -21.07 -11.22 17.13
C GLY A 218 -19.64 -11.56 17.53
N GLY A 219 -18.84 -10.52 17.78
CA GLY A 219 -17.50 -10.67 18.34
C GLY A 219 -17.52 -10.96 19.84
N VAL A 220 -18.06 -10.03 20.64
CA VAL A 220 -17.96 -10.05 22.11
C VAL A 220 -19.29 -9.71 22.78
N ILE A 221 -19.65 -10.49 23.81
CA ILE A 221 -20.63 -10.09 24.82
C ILE A 221 -19.97 -9.94 26.19
N ASN A 222 -20.15 -8.78 26.81
CA ASN A 222 -19.76 -8.51 28.19
C ASN A 222 -21.02 -8.33 29.05
N ASN A 223 -21.25 -9.22 30.01
CA ASN A 223 -22.41 -9.14 30.90
C ASN A 223 -21.98 -9.00 32.36
N ASN A 224 -22.28 -7.84 32.95
CA ASN A 224 -21.88 -7.46 34.31
C ASN A 224 -20.37 -7.59 34.54
N CYS A 225 -19.57 -7.26 33.52
CA CYS A 225 -18.11 -7.41 33.50
C CYS A 225 -17.38 -6.09 33.78
N SER A 226 -16.14 -6.23 34.23
CA SER A 226 -15.13 -5.17 34.32
C SER A 226 -13.84 -5.57 33.60
N ALA A 227 -13.96 -6.35 32.52
CA ALA A 227 -12.85 -6.84 31.73
C ALA A 227 -12.09 -5.70 31.04
N THR A 228 -10.82 -5.95 30.74
CA THR A 228 -9.94 -5.02 30.03
C THR A 228 -9.57 -5.60 28.68
N PHE A 229 -9.76 -4.81 27.63
CA PHE A 229 -9.35 -5.10 26.26
C PHE A 229 -8.25 -4.12 25.87
N THR A 230 -7.07 -4.61 25.49
CA THR A 230 -5.91 -3.77 25.15
C THR A 230 -5.25 -4.26 23.88
N ASN A 231 -5.04 -3.37 22.90
CA ASN A 231 -4.47 -3.71 21.59
C ASN A 231 -5.31 -4.82 20.92
N VAL A 232 -6.61 -4.57 20.74
CA VAL A 232 -7.54 -5.58 20.20
C VAL A 232 -8.17 -5.07 18.91
N THR A 233 -8.22 -5.92 17.90
CA THR A 233 -8.97 -5.70 16.66
C THR A 233 -10.23 -6.55 16.68
N ILE A 234 -11.39 -5.94 16.46
CA ILE A 234 -12.70 -6.61 16.40
C ILE A 234 -13.32 -6.28 15.05
N SER A 235 -13.25 -7.22 14.11
CA SER A 235 -13.60 -6.95 12.72
C SER A 235 -14.49 -8.00 12.06
N ASN A 236 -15.31 -7.55 11.11
CA ASN A 236 -16.14 -8.43 10.27
C ASN A 236 -17.03 -9.42 11.05
N ASN A 237 -17.44 -9.06 12.28
CA ASN A 237 -18.34 -9.87 13.07
C ASN A 237 -19.80 -9.46 12.79
N THR A 238 -20.72 -10.42 12.89
CA THR A 238 -22.13 -10.22 12.55
C THR A 238 -23.04 -10.61 13.70
N ALA A 239 -24.00 -9.73 14.04
CA ALA A 239 -25.08 -10.05 14.97
C ALA A 239 -26.45 -9.93 14.28
N SER A 240 -27.36 -10.88 14.52
CA SER A 240 -28.71 -10.79 13.93
C SER A 240 -29.59 -9.74 14.60
N VAL A 241 -29.28 -9.36 15.85
CA VAL A 241 -30.04 -8.38 16.65
C VAL A 241 -29.20 -7.17 16.98
N GLU A 242 -28.15 -7.31 17.79
CA GLU A 242 -27.47 -6.13 18.34
C GLU A 242 -25.99 -6.37 18.70
N GLY A 243 -25.16 -5.34 18.51
CA GLY A 243 -23.73 -5.37 18.81
C GLY A 243 -22.98 -6.30 17.87
N GLY A 244 -22.78 -5.91 16.62
CA GLY A 244 -22.09 -6.74 15.63
C GLY A 244 -20.68 -7.08 16.11
N GLY A 245 -19.93 -6.05 16.53
CA GLY A 245 -18.65 -6.20 17.20
C GLY A 245 -18.81 -6.54 18.68
N ILE A 246 -19.35 -5.60 19.47
CA ILE A 246 -19.45 -5.70 20.94
C ILE A 246 -20.85 -5.38 21.42
N ILE A 247 -21.33 -6.13 22.41
CA ILE A 247 -22.39 -5.68 23.33
C ILE A 247 -21.93 -5.71 24.78
N ASN A 248 -22.08 -4.58 25.46
CA ASN A 248 -21.81 -4.42 26.89
C ASN A 248 -23.13 -4.25 27.65
N VAL A 249 -23.36 -5.11 28.64
CA VAL A 249 -24.59 -5.14 29.44
C VAL A 249 -24.24 -4.99 30.92
N ALA A 250 -24.80 -3.98 31.59
CA ALA A 250 -24.77 -3.81 33.04
C ALA A 250 -23.37 -3.87 33.73
N GLY A 251 -22.30 -3.39 33.07
CA GLY A 251 -20.91 -3.47 33.58
C GLY A 251 -20.09 -2.18 33.40
N THR A 252 -18.78 -2.29 33.55
CA THR A 252 -17.78 -1.23 33.34
C THR A 252 -16.51 -1.75 32.63
N PRO A 253 -16.63 -2.40 31.47
CA PRO A 253 -15.45 -2.86 30.72
C PRO A 253 -14.63 -1.67 30.20
N THR A 254 -13.34 -1.90 30.00
CA THR A 254 -12.38 -0.91 29.51
C THR A 254 -11.75 -1.37 28.20
N PHE A 255 -11.65 -0.45 27.25
CA PHE A 255 -11.09 -0.69 25.91
C PHE A 255 -10.01 0.36 25.66
N THR A 256 -8.79 -0.08 25.40
CA THR A 256 -7.64 0.79 25.15
C THR A 256 -6.88 0.33 23.92
N ASN A 257 -6.63 1.23 22.97
CA ASN A 257 -5.99 0.91 21.70
C ASN A 257 -6.76 -0.21 20.97
N VAL A 258 -8.03 0.06 20.66
CA VAL A 258 -8.94 -0.94 20.06
C VAL A 258 -9.45 -0.44 18.71
N THR A 259 -9.46 -1.33 17.72
CA THR A 259 -10.04 -1.10 16.40
C THR A 259 -11.30 -1.93 16.25
N ILE A 260 -12.43 -1.31 15.89
CA ILE A 260 -13.73 -1.95 15.71
C ILE A 260 -14.24 -1.62 14.31
N SER A 261 -14.11 -2.58 13.38
CA SER A 261 -14.33 -2.29 11.96
C SER A 261 -15.11 -3.33 11.17
N GLY A 262 -15.89 -2.90 10.18
CA GLY A 262 -16.58 -3.82 9.26
C GLY A 262 -17.64 -4.73 9.93
N ASN A 263 -18.04 -4.46 11.17
CA ASN A 263 -19.01 -5.29 11.87
C ASN A 263 -20.45 -4.92 11.47
N SER A 264 -21.38 -5.87 11.55
CA SER A 264 -22.77 -5.65 11.17
C SER A 264 -23.80 -6.17 12.18
N ALA A 265 -24.88 -5.40 12.39
CA ALA A 265 -26.01 -5.80 13.23
C ALA A 265 -27.33 -5.15 12.81
N MET A 266 -28.44 -5.46 13.47
CA MET A 266 -29.64 -4.63 13.36
C MET A 266 -29.49 -3.36 14.22
N GLY A 267 -29.03 -3.44 15.47
CA GLY A 267 -28.69 -2.27 16.31
C GLY A 267 -27.23 -2.24 16.73
N GLY A 268 -26.53 -1.10 16.60
CA GLY A 268 -25.14 -0.98 17.03
C GLY A 268 -24.20 -1.89 16.23
N GLY A 269 -23.91 -1.53 14.98
CA GLY A 269 -23.09 -2.35 14.08
C GLY A 269 -21.72 -2.64 14.69
N GLY A 270 -21.05 -1.61 15.22
CA GLY A 270 -19.83 -1.75 16.00
C GLY A 270 -20.12 -2.13 17.46
N ILE A 271 -20.79 -1.23 18.20
CA ILE A 271 -20.92 -1.31 19.66
C ILE A 271 -22.36 -1.07 20.11
N VAL A 272 -22.79 -1.84 21.10
CA VAL A 272 -23.95 -1.54 21.95
C VAL A 272 -23.51 -1.42 23.41
N ASN A 273 -23.87 -0.32 24.07
CA ASN A 273 -23.73 -0.14 25.52
C ASN A 273 -25.12 -0.05 26.16
N ALA A 274 -25.59 -1.15 26.76
CA ALA A 274 -26.90 -1.25 27.40
C ALA A 274 -26.75 -1.29 28.93
N ASP A 275 -27.18 -0.23 29.62
CA ASP A 275 -27.03 -0.07 31.08
C ASP A 275 -25.57 -0.21 31.56
N SER A 276 -24.59 -0.04 30.65
CA SER A 276 -23.16 -0.30 30.87
C SER A 276 -22.33 0.96 30.71
N ASN A 277 -21.53 1.29 31.70
CA ASN A 277 -20.67 2.48 31.71
C ASN A 277 -19.25 2.09 31.25
N ALA A 278 -19.14 1.67 29.99
CA ALA A 278 -17.87 1.30 29.40
C ALA A 278 -16.97 2.52 29.13
N THR A 279 -15.65 2.31 29.18
CA THR A 279 -14.65 3.34 28.87
C THR A 279 -13.83 2.94 27.65
N PHE A 280 -13.75 3.85 26.69
CA PHE A 280 -13.01 3.72 25.45
C PHE A 280 -11.93 4.80 25.37
N THR A 281 -10.68 4.40 25.21
CA THR A 281 -9.53 5.30 25.08
C THR A 281 -8.67 4.87 23.90
N ASN A 282 -8.35 5.80 23.00
CA ASN A 282 -7.60 5.50 21.77
C ASN A 282 -8.29 4.41 20.96
N VAL A 283 -9.51 4.69 20.48
CA VAL A 283 -10.35 3.70 19.79
C VAL A 283 -10.77 4.20 18.41
N THR A 284 -10.66 3.33 17.41
CA THR A 284 -11.15 3.58 16.06
C THR A 284 -12.38 2.73 15.78
N ILE A 285 -13.48 3.35 15.36
CA ILE A 285 -14.76 2.69 15.05
C ILE A 285 -15.13 3.05 13.61
N SER A 286 -14.89 2.15 12.67
CA SER A 286 -15.01 2.47 11.24
C SER A 286 -15.70 1.41 10.38
N GLY A 287 -16.40 1.82 9.33
CA GLY A 287 -16.98 0.90 8.35
C GLY A 287 -18.03 -0.09 8.91
N ASN A 288 -18.60 0.16 10.08
CA ASN A 288 -19.62 -0.71 10.66
C ASN A 288 -21.01 -0.39 10.07
N ALA A 289 -21.90 -1.38 10.02
CA ALA A 289 -23.20 -1.26 9.36
C ALA A 289 -24.37 -1.76 10.23
N ALA A 290 -25.43 -0.95 10.37
CA ALA A 290 -26.64 -1.35 11.10
C ALA A 290 -27.95 -0.81 10.52
N LEU A 291 -29.09 -1.21 11.12
CA LEU A 291 -30.36 -0.50 10.93
C LEU A 291 -30.31 0.84 11.68
N VAL A 292 -29.91 0.81 12.95
CA VAL A 292 -29.81 1.96 13.86
C VAL A 292 -28.46 1.92 14.58
N GLY A 293 -27.73 3.04 14.65
CA GLY A 293 -26.42 3.09 15.30
C GLY A 293 -25.37 2.31 14.51
N GLY A 294 -24.96 2.82 13.35
CA GLY A 294 -23.99 2.12 12.50
C GLY A 294 -22.69 1.83 13.24
N GLY A 295 -22.11 2.85 13.88
CA GLY A 295 -20.96 2.71 14.77
C GLY A 295 -21.36 2.30 16.19
N ILE A 296 -22.09 3.17 16.89
CA ILE A 296 -22.36 3.05 18.33
C ILE A 296 -23.86 3.20 18.62
N PHE A 297 -24.39 2.32 19.46
CA PHE A 297 -25.68 2.48 20.12
C PHE A 297 -25.50 2.55 21.63
N ASN A 298 -25.87 3.67 22.24
CA ASN A 298 -25.88 3.86 23.69
C ASN A 298 -27.31 3.81 24.24
N SER A 299 -27.59 2.88 25.16
CA SER A 299 -28.87 2.79 25.89
C SER A 299 -28.67 2.90 27.40
N ASN A 300 -29.34 3.86 28.05
CA ASN A 300 -29.39 4.00 29.53
C ASN A 300 -28.01 3.98 30.22
N ASN A 301 -27.00 4.64 29.64
CA ASN A 301 -25.62 4.59 30.15
C ASN A 301 -24.96 5.97 30.33
N SER A 302 -23.74 5.94 30.87
CA SER A 302 -22.81 7.08 30.98
C SER A 302 -21.41 6.67 30.48
N ALA A 303 -21.34 6.01 29.32
CA ALA A 303 -20.08 5.59 28.71
C ALA A 303 -19.18 6.80 28.38
N THR A 304 -17.85 6.58 28.41
CA THR A 304 -16.86 7.62 28.14
C THR A 304 -15.98 7.25 26.95
N PHE A 305 -15.80 8.20 26.04
CA PHE A 305 -14.99 8.08 24.84
C PHE A 305 -13.93 9.17 24.85
N THR A 306 -12.65 8.79 24.82
CA THR A 306 -11.52 9.71 24.81
C THR A 306 -10.53 9.35 23.71
N ASN A 307 -10.16 10.31 22.87
CA ASN A 307 -9.30 10.09 21.70
C ASN A 307 -9.90 9.02 20.76
N VAL A 308 -11.13 9.27 20.30
CA VAL A 308 -11.90 8.28 19.53
C VAL A 308 -12.25 8.81 18.15
N ILE A 309 -12.16 7.93 17.15
CA ILE A 309 -12.69 8.19 15.81
C ILE A 309 -13.90 7.31 15.55
N VAL A 310 -14.97 7.95 15.06
CA VAL A 310 -16.16 7.26 14.54
C VAL A 310 -16.33 7.67 13.09
N SER A 311 -15.89 6.82 12.16
CA SER A 311 -15.79 7.18 10.74
C SER A 311 -16.43 6.18 9.78
N GLY A 312 -16.98 6.67 8.66
CA GLY A 312 -17.39 5.79 7.57
C GLY A 312 -18.43 4.73 7.95
N ASN A 313 -19.17 4.88 9.05
CA ASN A 313 -20.18 3.91 9.48
C ASN A 313 -21.53 4.19 8.80
N ARG A 314 -22.35 3.16 8.62
CA ARG A 314 -23.66 3.26 7.93
C ARG A 314 -24.80 2.75 8.80
N ALA A 315 -25.84 3.54 8.95
CA ALA A 315 -27.15 3.10 9.41
C ALA A 315 -28.21 3.28 8.32
N THR A 316 -29.16 2.36 8.18
CA THR A 316 -30.25 2.50 7.19
C THR A 316 -31.48 3.23 7.72
N GLU A 317 -31.55 3.54 9.02
CA GLU A 317 -32.61 4.37 9.64
C GLU A 317 -32.05 5.61 10.33
N SER A 318 -31.29 5.47 11.42
CA SER A 318 -30.75 6.62 12.15
C SER A 318 -29.40 6.38 12.83
N GLY A 319 -28.67 7.48 13.07
CA GLY A 319 -27.39 7.50 13.78
C GLY A 319 -26.31 6.68 13.07
N GLY A 320 -25.83 7.19 11.93
CA GLY A 320 -24.79 6.51 11.16
C GLY A 320 -23.54 6.26 12.00
N GLY A 321 -23.08 7.29 12.69
CA GLY A 321 -22.00 7.19 13.67
C GLY A 321 -22.51 6.73 15.03
N VAL A 322 -23.36 7.53 15.69
CA VAL A 322 -23.76 7.34 17.09
C VAL A 322 -25.27 7.51 17.27
N VAL A 323 -25.88 6.61 18.03
CA VAL A 323 -27.22 6.76 18.61
C VAL A 323 -27.12 6.83 20.12
N ASN A 324 -27.80 7.81 20.72
CA ASN A 324 -27.96 7.89 22.17
C ASN A 324 -29.44 7.81 22.55
N ASP A 325 -29.80 6.76 23.30
CA ASP A 325 -31.14 6.53 23.82
C ASP A 325 -31.11 6.46 25.36
N SER A 326 -31.82 7.37 26.01
CA SER A 326 -31.98 7.43 27.48
C SER A 326 -30.68 7.46 28.32
N GLY A 327 -29.52 7.83 27.74
CA GLY A 327 -28.21 7.95 28.39
C GLY A 327 -27.53 9.34 28.28
N SER A 328 -26.39 9.49 28.96
CA SER A 328 -25.59 10.72 29.04
C SER A 328 -24.08 10.44 28.84
N PRO A 329 -23.66 9.92 27.67
CA PRO A 329 -22.25 9.63 27.42
C PRO A 329 -21.41 10.90 27.24
N ILE A 330 -20.11 10.76 27.46
CA ILE A 330 -19.13 11.85 27.37
C ILE A 330 -18.13 11.52 26.26
N PHE A 331 -17.96 12.46 25.34
CA PHE A 331 -17.01 12.42 24.24
C PHE A 331 -15.99 13.55 24.42
N THR A 332 -14.72 13.19 24.61
CA THR A 332 -13.60 14.12 24.75
C THR A 332 -12.56 13.82 23.69
N ASN A 333 -12.12 14.83 22.93
CA ASN A 333 -11.16 14.64 21.85
C ASN A 333 -11.66 13.58 20.84
N VAL A 334 -12.87 13.76 20.30
CA VAL A 334 -13.51 12.78 19.41
C VAL A 334 -13.75 13.39 18.04
N THR A 335 -13.53 12.59 16.99
CA THR A 335 -13.84 12.96 15.61
C THR A 335 -14.93 12.03 15.05
N ILE A 336 -16.11 12.57 14.74
CA ILE A 336 -17.25 11.86 14.12
C ILE A 336 -17.41 12.34 12.68
N VAL A 337 -17.01 11.52 11.71
CA VAL A 337 -16.80 11.98 10.33
C VAL A 337 -17.20 10.97 9.25
N GLY A 338 -17.81 11.43 8.16
CA GLY A 338 -18.08 10.59 7.01
C GLY A 338 -19.07 9.44 7.28
N ASN A 339 -19.92 9.54 8.30
CA ASN A 339 -20.93 8.54 8.60
C ASN A 339 -22.24 8.82 7.85
N THR A 340 -22.99 7.76 7.53
CA THR A 340 -24.21 7.84 6.74
C THR A 340 -25.42 7.26 7.44
N ALA A 341 -26.49 8.05 7.50
CA ALA A 341 -27.85 7.58 7.82
C ALA A 341 -28.90 8.53 7.22
N PRO A 342 -30.15 8.07 7.04
CA PRO A 342 -31.27 8.97 6.70
C PRO A 342 -31.56 10.02 7.77
N ILE A 343 -31.31 9.72 9.05
CA ILE A 343 -31.56 10.61 10.20
C ILE A 343 -30.29 10.65 11.07
N GLY A 344 -29.79 11.86 11.38
CA GLY A 344 -28.60 12.04 12.23
C GLY A 344 -27.40 11.21 11.75
N GLY A 345 -26.87 11.50 10.55
CA GLY A 345 -25.76 10.72 9.98
C GLY A 345 -24.56 10.62 10.90
N GLY A 346 -24.21 11.70 11.61
CA GLY A 346 -23.19 11.67 12.66
C GLY A 346 -23.75 11.17 13.98
N VAL A 347 -24.68 11.94 14.57
CA VAL A 347 -25.29 11.64 15.87
C VAL A 347 -26.81 11.74 15.78
N ASP A 348 -27.51 10.78 16.35
CA ASP A 348 -28.95 10.84 16.63
C ASP A 348 -29.19 10.65 18.13
N THR A 349 -30.16 11.38 18.70
CA THR A 349 -30.46 11.32 20.14
C THR A 349 -31.95 11.20 20.42
N ALA A 350 -32.36 10.25 21.25
CA ALA A 350 -33.75 10.02 21.62
C ALA A 350 -33.99 10.13 23.13
N ASN A 351 -35.27 10.15 23.53
CA ASN A 351 -35.73 9.94 24.91
C ASN A 351 -35.04 10.82 25.99
N ASN A 352 -34.85 12.11 25.72
CA ASN A 352 -34.26 13.10 26.63
C ASN A 352 -32.81 12.80 27.09
N THR A 353 -31.99 12.23 26.21
CA THR A 353 -30.54 12.06 26.45
C THR A 353 -29.80 13.37 26.61
N THR A 354 -28.62 13.32 27.26
CA THR A 354 -27.76 14.49 27.45
C THR A 354 -26.27 14.21 27.17
N PRO A 355 -25.89 13.85 25.94
CA PRO A 355 -24.49 13.61 25.63
C PRO A 355 -23.67 14.91 25.65
N THR A 356 -22.41 14.81 26.08
CA THR A 356 -21.47 15.94 26.09
C THR A 356 -20.36 15.71 25.09
N PHE A 357 -20.08 16.71 24.27
CA PHE A 357 -18.95 16.75 23.34
C PHE A 357 -17.99 17.86 23.78
N GLN A 358 -16.74 17.47 24.02
CA GLN A 358 -15.67 18.37 24.39
C GLN A 358 -14.46 18.15 23.48
N ASN A 359 -13.84 19.24 23.01
CA ASN A 359 -12.71 19.17 22.08
C ASN A 359 -12.97 18.27 20.87
N SER A 360 -14.21 18.28 20.35
CA SER A 360 -14.65 17.28 19.39
C SER A 360 -15.05 17.90 18.05
N ILE A 361 -14.87 17.12 16.98
CA ILE A 361 -15.21 17.49 15.60
C ILE A 361 -16.33 16.57 15.10
N ILE A 362 -17.44 17.14 14.64
CA ILE A 362 -18.52 16.45 13.95
C ILE A 362 -18.67 17.05 12.54
N TRP A 363 -18.22 16.32 11.52
CA TRP A 363 -18.06 16.89 10.18
C TRP A 363 -18.34 15.89 9.05
N GLY A 364 -18.91 16.35 7.93
CA GLY A 364 -18.97 15.56 6.71
C GLY A 364 -19.89 14.34 6.77
N ASN A 365 -20.79 14.25 7.76
CA ASN A 365 -21.78 13.16 7.85
C ASN A 365 -23.03 13.45 6.99
N SER A 366 -23.78 12.41 6.58
CA SER A 366 -24.97 12.56 5.71
C SER A 366 -26.24 13.02 6.44
N SER A 367 -27.20 13.61 5.72
CA SER A 367 -28.58 13.94 6.12
C SER A 367 -28.77 14.94 7.28
N SER A 368 -27.87 14.99 8.26
CA SER A 368 -27.64 16.02 9.29
C SER A 368 -26.43 15.59 10.14
N GLN A 369 -25.59 16.53 10.59
CA GLN A 369 -24.48 16.19 11.49
C GLN A 369 -25.00 15.59 12.80
N VAL A 370 -26.04 16.22 13.33
CA VAL A 370 -26.68 15.88 14.60
C VAL A 370 -28.18 16.01 14.42
N ASP A 371 -28.94 15.00 14.82
CA ASP A 371 -30.38 15.10 15.07
C ASP A 371 -30.65 14.94 16.57
N ALA A 372 -31.24 15.98 17.16
CA ALA A 372 -31.40 16.06 18.60
C ALA A 372 -32.69 15.40 19.12
N ASN A 373 -33.63 14.93 18.29
CA ASN A 373 -34.88 14.19 18.63
C ASN A 373 -35.29 14.09 20.13
N SER A 374 -35.53 15.24 20.80
CA SER A 374 -35.84 15.46 22.25
C SER A 374 -34.70 15.39 23.28
N GLY A 375 -33.48 15.03 22.89
CA GLY A 375 -32.26 15.16 23.69
C GLY A 375 -31.78 16.60 23.87
N THR A 376 -30.91 16.81 24.86
CA THR A 376 -30.25 18.09 25.17
C THR A 376 -28.73 17.89 25.14
N LEU A 377 -28.10 18.28 24.04
CA LEU A 377 -26.67 18.09 23.83
C LEU A 377 -25.88 19.27 24.42
N THR A 378 -24.72 18.97 24.98
CA THR A 378 -23.77 19.98 25.50
C THR A 378 -22.50 19.96 24.66
N TYR A 379 -22.02 21.14 24.27
CA TYR A 379 -20.81 21.33 23.46
C TYR A 379 -19.86 22.30 24.13
N GLN A 380 -18.60 21.91 24.26
CA GLN A 380 -17.52 22.75 24.79
C GLN A 380 -16.31 22.64 23.88
N PHE A 381 -15.77 23.77 23.41
CA PHE A 381 -14.66 23.78 22.46
C PHE A 381 -14.86 22.74 21.35
N SER A 382 -15.98 22.78 20.64
CA SER A 382 -16.31 21.76 19.65
C SER A 382 -16.76 22.38 18.33
N LEU A 383 -16.63 21.62 17.26
CA LEU A 383 -17.02 22.01 15.91
C LEU A 383 -18.09 21.06 15.37
N VAL A 384 -19.21 21.62 14.89
CA VAL A 384 -20.27 20.86 14.21
C VAL A 384 -20.55 21.51 12.87
N GLN A 385 -20.35 20.79 11.77
CA GLN A 385 -20.53 21.33 10.41
C GLN A 385 -21.94 21.93 10.22
N GLY A 386 -22.00 23.13 9.64
CA GLY A 386 -23.26 23.81 9.33
C GLY A 386 -23.92 24.54 10.51
N GLU A 387 -23.50 24.28 11.75
CA GLU A 387 -24.06 24.95 12.94
C GLU A 387 -23.30 26.24 13.26
N SER A 388 -24.01 27.30 13.65
CA SER A 388 -23.33 28.53 14.08
C SER A 388 -22.75 28.36 15.48
N ALA A 389 -21.60 28.99 15.74
CA ALA A 389 -21.03 29.04 17.10
C ALA A 389 -22.05 29.53 18.13
N ALA A 390 -22.87 30.53 17.77
CA ALA A 390 -23.93 31.05 18.64
C ALA A 390 -25.02 30.00 18.94
N THR A 391 -25.38 29.16 17.96
CA THR A 391 -26.34 28.06 18.15
C THR A 391 -25.79 27.03 19.13
N LEU A 392 -24.54 26.58 18.90
CA LEU A 392 -23.87 25.62 19.78
C LEU A 392 -23.73 26.18 21.20
N ASN A 393 -23.33 27.44 21.33
CA ASN A 393 -23.17 28.12 22.61
C ASN A 393 -24.49 28.39 23.35
N ALA A 394 -25.61 28.42 22.65
CA ALA A 394 -26.94 28.57 23.26
C ALA A 394 -27.49 27.25 23.83
N SER A 395 -26.86 26.11 23.53
CA SER A 395 -27.26 24.82 24.10
C SER A 395 -26.98 24.76 25.61
N SER A 396 -27.83 24.01 26.33
CA SER A 396 -27.78 23.96 27.79
C SER A 396 -26.47 23.33 28.28
N GLY A 397 -25.78 24.03 29.18
CA GLY A 397 -24.50 23.58 29.76
C GLY A 397 -23.25 23.95 28.95
N SER A 398 -23.41 24.60 27.79
CA SER A 398 -22.29 24.98 26.92
C SER A 398 -21.59 26.27 27.39
N SER A 399 -20.26 26.31 27.22
CA SER A 399 -19.37 27.33 27.80
C SER A 399 -19.18 28.60 26.95
N GLY A 400 -19.81 28.71 25.77
CA GLY A 400 -19.72 29.92 24.94
C GLY A 400 -18.52 30.00 23.99
N ASN A 401 -17.81 28.88 23.78
CA ASN A 401 -16.49 28.77 23.16
C ASN A 401 -16.45 27.78 21.97
N ASN A 402 -17.60 27.44 21.39
CA ASN A 402 -17.66 26.55 20.24
C ASN A 402 -17.32 27.26 18.93
N PHE A 403 -16.89 26.48 17.94
CA PHE A 403 -16.42 26.97 16.64
C PHE A 403 -17.59 27.13 15.65
N SER A 404 -17.41 28.01 14.66
CA SER A 404 -18.38 28.13 13.56
C SER A 404 -18.33 26.89 12.68
N GLY A 405 -19.46 26.24 12.44
CA GLY A 405 -19.61 25.09 11.54
C GLY A 405 -19.32 25.37 10.06
N SER A 406 -19.00 26.61 9.70
CA SER A 406 -18.45 26.98 8.40
C SER A 406 -16.91 26.86 8.34
N LEU A 407 -16.25 26.64 9.48
CA LEU A 407 -14.81 26.50 9.58
C LEU A 407 -14.43 25.09 9.14
N ASN A 408 -13.76 24.98 7.99
CA ASN A 408 -13.34 23.69 7.46
C ASN A 408 -12.20 23.10 8.33
N PRO A 409 -12.32 21.85 8.83
CA PRO A 409 -11.24 21.17 9.54
C PRO A 409 -9.96 20.97 8.73
N GLN A 410 -10.05 20.97 7.40
CA GLN A 410 -8.91 20.67 6.52
C GLN A 410 -8.25 19.33 6.86
N PHE A 411 -9.04 18.25 6.83
CA PHE A 411 -8.49 16.91 7.00
C PHE A 411 -7.55 16.55 5.84
N VAL A 412 -6.52 15.74 6.11
CA VAL A 412 -5.51 15.33 5.12
C VAL A 412 -6.13 14.60 3.92
N ALA A 413 -6.91 13.54 4.16
CA ALA A 413 -7.58 12.79 3.10
C ALA A 413 -8.95 12.24 3.57
N PRO A 414 -9.96 13.11 3.74
CA PRO A 414 -11.28 12.69 4.22
C PRO A 414 -12.05 11.92 3.14
N VAL A 415 -12.74 10.86 3.54
CA VAL A 415 -13.65 10.12 2.66
C VAL A 415 -15.08 10.65 2.77
N SER A 416 -15.78 10.74 1.62
CA SER A 416 -17.19 11.13 1.56
C SER A 416 -18.08 10.12 2.27
N ALA A 417 -19.08 10.61 3.02
CA ALA A 417 -20.07 9.76 3.68
C ALA A 417 -20.80 8.81 2.72
N SER A 418 -20.95 9.19 1.44
CA SER A 418 -21.56 8.32 0.42
C SER A 418 -20.86 6.97 0.24
N ASN A 419 -19.59 6.87 0.65
CA ASN A 419 -18.81 5.64 0.55
C ASN A 419 -18.98 4.73 1.77
N ALA A 420 -19.69 5.17 2.82
CA ALA A 420 -20.00 4.33 3.97
C ALA A 420 -20.88 3.13 3.57
N PRO A 421 -20.62 1.91 4.10
CA PRO A 421 -19.59 1.60 5.09
C PRO A 421 -18.20 1.54 4.46
N THR A 422 -17.22 2.19 5.10
CA THR A 422 -15.81 2.18 4.68
C THR A 422 -14.89 2.36 5.88
N ILE A 423 -13.73 1.71 5.85
CA ILE A 423 -12.66 1.89 6.85
C ILE A 423 -11.65 2.96 6.42
N ALA A 424 -11.72 3.42 5.16
CA ALA A 424 -10.76 4.34 4.59
C ALA A 424 -10.92 5.79 5.11
N GLY A 425 -9.82 6.53 5.06
CA GLY A 425 -9.79 7.97 5.30
C GLY A 425 -8.73 8.39 6.32
N ASN A 426 -8.09 9.53 6.06
CA ASN A 426 -7.12 10.15 6.97
C ASN A 426 -7.70 11.46 7.52
N TYR A 427 -8.04 11.45 8.81
CA TYR A 427 -8.74 12.54 9.49
C TYR A 427 -7.83 13.36 10.42
N ARG A 428 -6.51 13.29 10.22
CA ARG A 428 -5.58 14.27 10.78
C ARG A 428 -5.80 15.64 10.16
N LEU A 429 -5.47 16.69 10.90
CA LEU A 429 -5.54 18.06 10.42
C LEU A 429 -4.33 18.35 9.52
N GLN A 430 -4.55 19.04 8.40
CA GLN A 430 -3.46 19.64 7.64
C GLN A 430 -2.83 20.78 8.47
N PHE A 431 -1.53 21.03 8.32
CA PHE A 431 -0.80 22.06 9.08
C PHE A 431 -1.29 23.51 8.87
N THR A 432 -2.21 23.74 7.94
CA THR A 432 -2.89 25.03 7.76
C THR A 432 -4.25 25.11 8.46
N SER A 433 -4.65 24.06 9.17
CA SER A 433 -5.97 23.94 9.76
C SER A 433 -6.15 24.99 10.86
N PRO A 434 -7.32 25.66 10.90
CA PRO A 434 -7.64 26.58 11.98
C PRO A 434 -8.02 25.87 13.28
N LEU A 435 -7.97 24.53 13.32
CA LEU A 435 -8.31 23.70 14.47
C LEU A 435 -7.07 23.18 15.20
N ILE A 436 -5.89 23.50 14.69
CA ILE A 436 -4.62 23.28 15.38
C ILE A 436 -4.49 24.30 16.52
N ASP A 437 -4.00 23.87 17.68
CA ASP A 437 -3.83 24.66 18.91
C ASP A 437 -5.11 25.40 19.37
N ALA A 438 -6.28 24.78 19.15
CA ALA A 438 -7.59 25.41 19.33
C ALA A 438 -8.43 24.79 20.46
N GLY A 439 -8.00 23.66 21.03
CA GLY A 439 -8.73 22.89 22.03
C GLY A 439 -8.63 23.44 23.46
N ASP A 440 -9.09 22.63 24.42
CA ASP A 440 -9.08 22.95 25.85
C ASP A 440 -8.22 21.96 26.63
N ASN A 441 -7.09 22.44 27.15
CA ASN A 441 -6.16 21.61 27.92
C ASN A 441 -6.78 21.12 29.24
N ASP A 442 -7.71 21.88 29.84
CA ASP A 442 -8.33 21.52 31.12
C ASP A 442 -9.29 20.32 30.98
N ALA A 443 -9.77 20.06 29.76
CA ALA A 443 -10.63 18.95 29.42
C ALA A 443 -9.87 17.63 29.19
N ASN A 444 -8.58 17.73 28.88
CA ASN A 444 -7.78 16.60 28.48
C ASN A 444 -7.39 15.74 29.68
N SER A 445 -7.66 14.44 29.58
CA SER A 445 -7.34 13.45 30.61
C SER A 445 -6.19 12.51 30.20
N THR A 446 -5.65 12.68 28.99
CA THR A 446 -4.64 11.80 28.38
C THR A 446 -3.33 12.53 28.11
N THR A 447 -2.21 11.81 28.14
CA THR A 447 -0.88 12.38 27.84
C THR A 447 -0.57 12.40 26.35
N THR A 448 -1.20 11.50 25.59
CA THR A 448 -1.01 11.35 24.14
C THR A 448 -2.35 11.25 23.44
N ASP A 449 -2.36 11.52 22.14
CA ASP A 449 -3.52 11.37 21.26
C ASP A 449 -3.66 9.91 20.74
N LEU A 450 -4.48 9.72 19.71
CA LEU A 450 -4.70 8.42 19.08
C LEU A 450 -3.45 7.88 18.35
N ASP A 451 -2.52 8.73 17.93
CA ASP A 451 -1.25 8.34 17.31
C ASP A 451 -0.11 8.13 18.30
N GLY A 452 -0.36 8.32 19.59
CA GLY A 452 0.69 8.32 20.61
C GLY A 452 1.52 9.61 20.63
N ILE A 453 1.15 10.62 19.84
CA ILE A 453 1.76 11.96 19.87
C ILE A 453 1.35 12.65 21.15
N ALA A 454 2.30 13.30 21.82
CA ALA A 454 2.04 14.02 23.06
C ALA A 454 0.95 15.08 22.84
N ARG A 455 -0.06 15.13 23.72
CA ARG A 455 -1.18 16.08 23.61
C ARG A 455 -0.78 17.56 23.69
N ASN A 456 0.45 17.85 24.09
CA ASN A 456 1.02 19.18 24.12
C ASN A 456 2.14 19.36 23.07
N ALA A 457 2.11 18.56 22.01
CA ALA A 457 2.87 18.85 20.80
C ALA A 457 2.38 20.19 20.23
N ASP A 458 3.29 20.92 19.60
CA ASP A 458 3.06 22.31 19.20
C ASP A 458 3.47 22.47 17.73
N VAL A 459 2.70 23.26 17.00
CA VAL A 459 3.08 23.77 15.68
C VAL A 459 3.43 25.23 15.85
N SER A 460 4.72 25.52 16.02
CA SER A 460 5.25 26.84 16.42
C SER A 460 4.92 28.01 15.48
N THR A 461 4.42 27.71 14.28
CA THR A 461 3.98 28.70 13.28
C THR A 461 2.48 29.03 13.37
N ILE A 462 1.70 28.20 14.06
CA ILE A 462 0.29 28.40 14.37
C ILE A 462 0.18 29.14 15.70
N THR A 463 -0.92 29.88 15.88
CA THR A 463 -1.16 30.65 17.09
C THR A 463 -2.07 29.85 18.01
N ASP A 464 -1.66 29.65 19.26
CA ASP A 464 -2.51 29.14 20.33
C ASP A 464 -3.80 29.96 20.47
N THR A 465 -4.94 29.38 20.09
CA THR A 465 -6.26 30.04 20.18
C THR A 465 -7.21 29.40 21.20
N GLY A 466 -6.88 28.21 21.69
CA GLY A 466 -7.67 27.48 22.68
C GLY A 466 -7.48 27.94 24.12
N ASN A 467 -7.83 27.07 25.07
CA ASN A 467 -7.84 27.37 26.51
C ASN A 467 -6.87 26.50 27.30
N GLY A 468 -6.22 27.12 28.28
CA GLY A 468 -5.24 26.48 29.16
C GLY A 468 -3.86 27.13 29.09
N THR A 469 -2.86 26.42 29.60
CA THR A 469 -1.46 26.87 29.51
C THR A 469 -0.83 26.24 28.27
N ALA A 470 -0.34 27.08 27.36
CA ALA A 470 0.36 26.66 26.14
C ALA A 470 1.54 25.70 26.43
N PRO A 471 1.85 24.75 25.53
CA PRO A 471 1.19 24.50 24.23
C PRO A 471 -0.27 24.03 24.37
N ILE A 472 -1.13 24.47 23.44
CA ILE A 472 -2.57 24.16 23.47
C ILE A 472 -2.84 22.93 22.60
N ILE A 473 -3.71 22.04 23.09
CA ILE A 473 -4.08 20.84 22.35
C ILE A 473 -4.90 21.15 21.09
N ASP A 474 -4.84 20.28 20.11
CA ASP A 474 -5.69 20.31 18.92
C ASP A 474 -7.14 19.92 19.19
N LEU A 475 -8.02 20.32 18.27
CA LEU A 475 -9.40 19.83 18.27
C LEU A 475 -9.50 18.43 17.63
N GLY A 476 -10.19 17.51 18.30
CA GLY A 476 -10.50 16.17 17.78
C GLY A 476 -9.57 15.08 18.32
N ALA A 477 -9.60 13.92 17.66
CA ALA A 477 -8.91 12.71 18.13
C ALA A 477 -7.38 12.75 18.02
N TYR A 478 -6.85 13.53 17.09
CA TYR A 478 -5.41 13.62 16.80
C TYR A 478 -4.81 14.94 17.27
N GLU A 479 -3.49 14.93 17.41
CA GLU A 479 -2.61 16.05 17.70
C GLU A 479 -1.64 16.28 16.53
N SER A 480 -1.39 17.54 16.17
CA SER A 480 -0.48 17.93 15.10
C SER A 480 0.87 18.30 15.69
N PRO A 481 1.93 17.51 15.49
CA PRO A 481 3.27 17.90 15.89
C PRO A 481 3.88 18.86 14.87
N GLU A 482 4.96 19.54 15.24
CA GLU A 482 5.72 20.38 14.30
C GLU A 482 6.02 19.62 12.98
N PRO A 483 5.66 20.21 11.81
CA PRO A 483 5.96 19.63 10.50
C PRO A 483 7.46 19.63 10.20
N LEU A 484 7.91 18.65 9.43
CA LEU A 484 9.32 18.43 9.16
C LEU A 484 9.73 19.01 7.80
N THR A 485 10.83 19.76 7.81
CA THR A 485 11.58 20.24 6.64
C THR A 485 13.06 19.91 6.82
N GLY A 486 13.85 19.96 5.74
CA GLY A 486 15.25 19.53 5.79
C GLY A 486 15.40 18.02 5.98
N ILE A 487 16.51 17.56 6.56
CA ILE A 487 16.82 16.11 6.63
C ILE A 487 15.97 15.41 7.69
N VAL A 488 15.26 14.35 7.27
CA VAL A 488 14.49 13.44 8.11
C VAL A 488 15.09 12.04 8.00
N TYR A 489 15.32 11.35 9.12
CA TYR A 489 15.98 10.04 9.16
C TYR A 489 14.99 8.92 9.43
N VAL A 490 15.12 7.80 8.71
CA VAL A 490 14.31 6.58 8.87
C VAL A 490 15.22 5.35 8.97
N ASP A 491 15.11 4.58 10.04
CA ASP A 491 15.87 3.36 10.31
C ASP A 491 14.95 2.29 10.90
N LYS A 492 14.60 1.27 10.10
CA LYS A 492 13.72 0.17 10.52
C LYS A 492 14.25 -0.59 11.73
N THR A 493 15.58 -0.69 11.85
CA THR A 493 16.23 -1.55 12.84
C THR A 493 16.37 -0.87 14.20
N ASN A 494 16.78 0.41 14.22
CA ASN A 494 17.11 1.12 15.46
C ASN A 494 16.27 2.39 15.69
N GLY A 495 15.41 2.74 14.75
CA GLY A 495 14.49 3.87 14.88
C GLY A 495 13.33 3.56 15.82
N ASP A 496 12.62 4.63 16.19
CA ASP A 496 11.39 4.59 17.00
C ASP A 496 10.47 5.70 16.46
N ASP A 497 9.22 5.38 16.18
CA ASP A 497 8.27 6.34 15.61
C ASP A 497 7.88 7.46 16.58
N THR A 498 8.21 7.32 17.86
CA THR A 498 8.11 8.40 18.86
C THR A 498 9.28 9.40 18.82
N ASN A 499 10.32 9.14 18.03
CA ASN A 499 11.46 10.05 17.88
C ASN A 499 11.10 11.33 17.11
N SER A 500 12.05 12.28 17.05
CA SER A 500 11.86 13.52 16.30
C SER A 500 12.08 13.39 14.79
N GLY A 501 12.69 12.30 14.32
CA GLY A 501 13.12 12.12 12.94
C GLY A 501 14.29 13.01 12.50
N THR A 502 14.85 13.83 13.38
CA THR A 502 15.72 14.97 12.99
C THR A 502 17.05 15.01 13.73
N GLY A 503 18.02 15.71 13.13
CA GLY A 503 19.33 15.99 13.71
C GLY A 503 20.37 14.86 13.55
N SER A 504 19.97 13.59 13.67
CA SER A 504 20.84 12.42 13.42
C SER A 504 20.04 11.12 13.34
N TRP A 505 20.68 10.06 12.85
CA TRP A 505 20.17 8.69 12.85
C TRP A 505 19.73 8.16 14.23
N ALA A 506 20.29 8.67 15.33
CA ALA A 506 19.87 8.28 16.69
C ALA A 506 18.43 8.71 17.05
N ASN A 507 17.85 9.64 16.28
CA ASN A 507 16.47 10.08 16.40
C ASN A 507 15.65 9.66 15.18
N ALA A 508 16.06 8.64 14.42
CA ALA A 508 15.33 8.20 13.25
C ALA A 508 13.94 7.65 13.62
N PHE A 509 12.97 7.85 12.72
CA PHE A 509 11.73 7.09 12.75
C PHE A 509 12.01 5.64 12.41
N GLN A 510 11.18 4.72 12.92
CA GLN A 510 11.26 3.32 12.54
C GLN A 510 10.69 3.10 11.14
N ASN A 511 9.53 3.71 10.86
CA ASN A 511 8.76 3.45 9.64
C ASN A 511 8.74 4.66 8.70
N LEU A 512 8.76 4.40 7.39
CA LEU A 512 8.78 5.46 6.37
C LEU A 512 7.45 6.24 6.34
N GLN A 513 6.31 5.59 6.62
CA GLN A 513 5.02 6.28 6.65
C GLN A 513 4.97 7.36 7.72
N THR A 514 5.59 7.12 8.88
CA THR A 514 5.71 8.11 9.95
C THR A 514 6.48 9.35 9.47
N ALA A 515 7.56 9.16 8.71
CA ALA A 515 8.32 10.27 8.14
C ALA A 515 7.51 11.02 7.08
N LEU A 516 6.88 10.30 6.14
CA LEU A 516 6.05 10.88 5.08
C LEU A 516 4.89 11.70 5.64
N LEU A 517 4.20 11.17 6.65
CA LEU A 517 3.08 11.82 7.30
C LEU A 517 3.47 13.17 7.95
N ARG A 518 4.71 13.28 8.44
CA ARG A 518 5.21 14.46 9.13
C ARG A 518 5.94 15.45 8.22
N SER A 519 6.37 15.02 7.04
CA SER A 519 7.12 15.85 6.10
C SER A 519 6.23 16.77 5.28
N ILE A 520 6.71 17.99 5.05
CA ILE A 520 6.13 18.95 4.12
C ILE A 520 7.19 19.37 3.09
N GLY A 521 6.78 20.16 2.08
CA GLY A 521 7.67 20.67 1.05
C GLY A 521 8.98 21.26 1.58
N GLY A 522 10.10 20.83 1.00
CA GLY A 522 11.47 21.13 1.44
C GLY A 522 12.10 20.07 2.35
N ALA A 523 11.43 18.94 2.59
CA ALA A 523 12.01 17.80 3.32
C ALA A 523 12.87 16.90 2.42
N GLU A 524 13.94 16.34 3.00
CA GLU A 524 14.75 15.26 2.43
C GLU A 524 14.72 14.06 3.39
N ILE A 525 13.94 13.03 3.07
CA ILE A 525 13.84 11.80 3.86
C ILE A 525 14.98 10.86 3.45
N TRP A 526 15.83 10.49 4.41
CA TRP A 526 16.95 9.57 4.25
C TRP A 526 16.60 8.23 4.90
N VAL A 527 16.56 7.18 4.09
CA VAL A 527 16.04 5.87 4.48
C VAL A 527 17.18 4.85 4.53
N ALA A 528 17.37 4.24 5.70
CA ALA A 528 18.38 3.21 5.92
C ALA A 528 18.08 1.94 5.09
N ALA A 529 19.08 1.08 4.95
CA ALA A 529 18.91 -0.24 4.34
C ALA A 529 18.00 -1.12 5.20
N ALA A 530 16.81 -1.43 4.68
CA ALA A 530 15.84 -2.39 5.21
C ALA A 530 14.71 -2.58 4.18
N THR A 531 13.78 -3.49 4.50
CA THR A 531 12.48 -3.58 3.84
C THR A 531 11.46 -2.78 4.65
N TYR A 532 10.65 -1.98 3.96
CA TYR A 532 9.60 -1.16 4.52
C TYR A 532 8.27 -1.51 3.86
N ALA A 533 7.26 -1.85 4.66
CA ALA A 533 5.91 -2.09 4.18
C ALA A 533 5.03 -0.84 4.37
N PRO A 534 4.10 -0.56 3.43
CA PRO A 534 3.29 0.67 3.47
C PRO A 534 2.24 0.67 4.60
N ASP A 535 1.91 -0.47 5.19
CA ASP A 535 0.94 -0.60 6.31
C ASP A 535 1.59 -0.43 7.69
N GLU A 536 2.87 -0.06 7.74
CA GLU A 536 3.59 0.12 8.99
C GLU A 536 3.80 1.59 9.34
N GLY A 537 3.69 1.90 10.63
CA GLY A 537 3.93 3.22 11.19
C GLY A 537 2.67 4.01 11.49
N LEU A 538 2.83 5.29 11.82
CA LEU A 538 1.73 6.12 12.29
C LEU A 538 0.62 6.23 11.26
N GLY A 539 -0.60 5.92 11.69
CA GLY A 539 -1.81 6.05 10.90
C GLY A 539 -2.09 4.96 9.89
N GLN A 540 -1.33 3.87 9.95
CA GLN A 540 -1.59 2.69 9.13
C GLN A 540 -2.41 1.65 9.90
N THR A 541 -2.98 0.71 9.16
CA THR A 541 -3.69 -0.45 9.70
C THR A 541 -3.02 -1.70 9.14
N ASP A 542 -2.57 -2.59 10.02
CA ASP A 542 -1.91 -3.84 9.63
C ASP A 542 -2.78 -4.63 8.64
N ASN A 543 -2.14 -5.21 7.62
CA ASN A 543 -2.76 -6.01 6.57
C ASN A 543 -3.78 -5.24 5.70
N ASP A 544 -3.72 -3.91 5.66
CA ASP A 544 -4.56 -3.10 4.76
C ASP A 544 -4.00 -3.07 3.34
N ARG A 545 -4.61 -3.82 2.42
CA ARG A 545 -4.15 -3.88 1.02
C ARG A 545 -4.26 -2.56 0.24
N ASP A 546 -5.08 -1.62 0.71
CA ASP A 546 -5.25 -0.31 0.07
C ASP A 546 -4.14 0.68 0.46
N THR A 547 -3.25 0.30 1.38
CA THR A 547 -2.12 1.15 1.76
C THR A 547 -1.08 1.29 0.65
N THR A 548 -0.36 2.42 0.67
CA THR A 548 0.66 2.76 -0.32
C THR A 548 1.58 3.85 0.23
N PHE A 549 2.85 3.87 -0.19
CA PHE A 549 3.71 5.03 0.04
C PHE A 549 3.26 6.16 -0.89
N THR A 550 2.52 7.13 -0.35
CA THR A 550 2.01 8.27 -1.12
C THR A 550 3.09 9.35 -1.20
N LEU A 551 3.45 9.75 -2.43
CA LEU A 551 4.41 10.82 -2.66
C LEU A 551 3.74 12.19 -2.48
N GLU A 552 4.40 13.06 -1.71
CA GLU A 552 3.97 14.44 -1.44
C GLU A 552 4.82 15.45 -2.23
N ASP A 553 4.21 16.56 -2.65
CA ASP A 553 4.90 17.59 -3.43
C ASP A 553 6.07 18.22 -2.65
N ASP A 554 7.18 18.45 -3.36
CA ASP A 554 8.42 19.03 -2.82
C ASP A 554 9.05 18.27 -1.64
N VAL A 555 8.71 16.99 -1.47
CA VAL A 555 9.40 16.05 -0.56
C VAL A 555 10.31 15.13 -1.36
N ALA A 556 11.60 15.09 -1.02
CA ALA A 556 12.55 14.18 -1.65
C ALA A 556 12.84 12.98 -0.73
N ILE A 557 12.91 11.78 -1.31
CA ILE A 557 13.07 10.52 -0.58
C ILE A 557 14.25 9.76 -1.19
N TYR A 558 15.23 9.42 -0.36
CA TYR A 558 16.48 8.79 -0.77
C TYR A 558 16.73 7.49 0.02
N GLY A 559 16.92 6.38 -0.68
CA GLY A 559 17.40 5.11 -0.13
C GLY A 559 18.92 4.99 -0.24
N GLY A 560 19.50 3.98 0.40
CA GLY A 560 20.93 3.67 0.27
C GLY A 560 21.82 4.01 1.47
N PHE A 561 21.26 4.22 2.66
CA PHE A 561 22.04 4.65 3.83
C PHE A 561 22.39 3.51 4.79
N ALA A 562 23.60 3.57 5.36
CA ALA A 562 24.14 2.67 6.38
C ALA A 562 24.06 3.23 7.82
N THR A 563 23.29 4.30 8.02
CA THR A 563 23.03 4.98 9.31
C THR A 563 24.21 5.70 9.96
N THR A 564 25.24 6.01 9.17
CA THR A 564 26.44 6.73 9.65
C THR A 564 26.74 7.99 8.87
N GLU A 565 26.03 8.20 7.77
CA GLU A 565 26.21 9.29 6.83
C GLU A 565 25.77 10.62 7.42
N THR A 566 26.49 11.66 7.05
CA THR A 566 26.22 13.06 7.37
C THR A 566 25.92 13.91 6.14
N LEU A 567 26.19 13.37 4.93
CA LEU A 567 25.93 14.00 3.64
C LEU A 567 25.23 13.01 2.71
N ARG A 568 24.27 13.48 1.91
CA ARG A 568 23.53 12.64 0.94
C ARG A 568 24.44 11.90 -0.05
N LEU A 569 25.55 12.53 -0.46
CA LEU A 569 26.51 11.96 -1.41
C LEU A 569 27.32 10.77 -0.83
N GLU A 570 27.23 10.51 0.48
CA GLU A 570 27.89 9.37 1.12
C GLU A 570 27.10 8.06 1.00
N ARG A 571 25.81 8.13 0.62
CA ARG A 571 24.96 6.96 0.44
C ARG A 571 25.50 6.03 -0.65
N ASP A 572 25.24 4.74 -0.50
CA ASP A 572 25.58 3.70 -1.49
C ASP A 572 24.35 2.78 -1.67
N PRO A 573 23.46 3.09 -2.64
CA PRO A 573 22.23 2.32 -2.86
C PRO A 573 22.47 0.87 -3.30
N ALA A 574 23.66 0.56 -3.82
CA ALA A 574 24.00 -0.80 -4.23
C ALA A 574 24.47 -1.66 -3.04
N ALA A 575 25.17 -1.05 -2.08
CA ALA A 575 25.62 -1.74 -0.87
C ALA A 575 24.55 -1.79 0.23
N ASN A 576 23.77 -0.72 0.36
CA ASN A 576 22.79 -0.50 1.41
C ASN A 576 21.38 -0.54 0.83
N VAL A 577 20.96 -1.70 0.34
CA VAL A 577 19.68 -1.84 -0.38
C VAL A 577 18.50 -1.45 0.52
N THR A 578 17.71 -0.50 0.04
CA THR A 578 16.42 -0.11 0.64
C THR A 578 15.28 -0.60 -0.24
N ILE A 579 14.34 -1.34 0.34
CA ILE A 579 13.22 -1.97 -0.35
C ILE A 579 11.91 -1.37 0.15
N LEU A 580 11.08 -0.88 -0.76
CA LEU A 580 9.66 -0.64 -0.53
C LEU A 580 8.92 -1.88 -1.04
N SER A 581 8.30 -2.65 -0.14
CA SER A 581 7.66 -3.91 -0.49
C SER A 581 6.15 -3.84 -0.28
N GLY A 582 5.41 -4.48 -1.17
CA GLY A 582 3.98 -4.74 -1.03
C GLY A 582 3.67 -5.97 -0.17
N ASP A 583 4.65 -6.78 0.24
CA ASP A 583 4.49 -7.88 1.20
C ASP A 583 4.22 -7.31 2.61
N ILE A 584 2.95 -7.05 2.90
CA ILE A 584 2.50 -6.38 4.14
C ILE A 584 2.35 -7.34 5.31
N ASP A 585 2.22 -8.65 5.06
CA ASP A 585 2.17 -9.69 6.09
C ASP A 585 3.51 -10.45 6.24
N GLY A 586 4.54 -10.07 5.49
CA GLY A 586 5.91 -10.54 5.64
C GLY A 586 6.09 -12.02 5.30
N ASN A 587 5.21 -12.57 4.44
CA ASN A 587 5.01 -14.00 4.33
C ASN A 587 5.43 -14.61 2.99
N ASP A 588 6.05 -13.87 2.06
CA ASP A 588 6.45 -14.20 0.66
C ASP A 588 6.71 -15.70 0.30
N PRO A 589 5.67 -16.54 0.24
CA PRO A 589 5.20 -16.92 -1.09
C PRO A 589 3.69 -16.72 -1.33
N ASP A 590 2.93 -16.20 -0.37
CA ASP A 590 1.49 -15.94 -0.55
C ASP A 590 1.21 -14.48 -0.94
N THR A 591 1.26 -14.19 -2.24
CA THR A 591 1.04 -12.82 -2.73
C THR A 591 -0.41 -12.33 -2.55
N ALA A 592 -1.35 -13.18 -2.11
CA ALA A 592 -2.78 -12.84 -2.11
C ALA A 592 -3.13 -11.65 -1.20
N ASN A 593 -2.33 -11.40 -0.17
CA ASN A 593 -2.55 -10.34 0.80
C ASN A 593 -1.69 -9.11 0.57
N ASN A 594 -0.79 -9.11 -0.40
CA ASN A 594 0.10 -7.98 -0.65
C ASN A 594 -0.68 -6.71 -0.99
N ALA A 595 -0.12 -5.55 -0.64
CA ALA A 595 -0.66 -4.24 -1.02
C ALA A 595 -0.90 -4.18 -2.53
N TYR A 596 -2.00 -3.54 -2.94
CA TYR A 596 -2.32 -3.40 -4.37
C TYR A 596 -1.26 -2.55 -5.07
N HIS A 597 -0.79 -1.47 -4.42
CA HIS A 597 0.15 -0.51 -4.99
C HIS A 597 1.23 -0.17 -3.98
N VAL A 598 2.49 -0.45 -4.31
CA VAL A 598 3.59 -0.12 -3.38
C VAL A 598 3.73 1.39 -3.23
N VAL A 599 3.75 2.13 -4.35
CA VAL A 599 3.96 3.58 -4.37
C VAL A 599 2.91 4.28 -5.23
N THR A 600 2.34 5.36 -4.71
CA THR A 600 1.37 6.19 -5.45
C THR A 600 1.85 7.63 -5.57
N SER A 601 1.76 8.16 -6.79
CA SER A 601 2.02 9.57 -7.11
C SER A 601 0.79 10.15 -7.81
N SER A 602 0.14 11.13 -7.20
CA SER A 602 -1.11 11.69 -7.73
C SER A 602 -1.27 13.17 -7.42
N GLY A 603 -1.68 13.95 -8.43
CA GLY A 603 -2.01 15.37 -8.27
C GLY A 603 -0.87 16.30 -8.66
N ASN A 604 -0.88 17.53 -8.13
CA ASN A 604 0.05 18.60 -8.49
C ASN A 604 1.46 18.40 -7.91
N ILE A 605 2.07 17.24 -8.17
CA ILE A 605 3.45 16.95 -7.81
C ILE A 605 4.37 17.49 -8.90
N THR A 606 5.28 18.38 -8.54
CA THR A 606 6.15 19.10 -9.49
C THR A 606 7.64 18.95 -9.21
N THR A 607 8.04 18.69 -7.96
CA THR A 607 9.46 18.64 -7.57
C THR A 607 9.87 17.41 -6.78
N THR A 608 8.94 16.53 -6.40
CA THR A 608 9.21 15.29 -5.64
C THR A 608 10.20 14.38 -6.33
N ILE A 609 11.10 13.80 -5.53
CA ILE A 609 12.13 12.85 -5.98
C ILE A 609 11.98 11.56 -5.17
N LEU A 610 11.94 10.42 -5.85
CA LEU A 610 12.15 9.09 -5.27
C LEU A 610 13.40 8.48 -5.88
N ASP A 611 14.40 8.18 -5.04
CA ASP A 611 15.74 7.83 -5.53
C ASP A 611 16.40 6.69 -4.74
N GLY A 612 16.86 5.66 -5.45
CA GLY A 612 17.73 4.62 -4.89
C GLY A 612 17.00 3.53 -4.12
N PHE A 613 15.79 3.16 -4.57
CA PHE A 613 14.96 2.13 -3.96
C PHE A 613 14.76 0.92 -4.88
N THR A 614 14.60 -0.24 -4.26
CA THR A 614 13.88 -1.36 -4.88
C THR A 614 12.38 -1.24 -4.54
N ILE A 615 11.51 -1.37 -5.54
CA ILE A 615 10.05 -1.39 -5.38
C ILE A 615 9.56 -2.77 -5.80
N ALA A 616 8.99 -3.53 -4.88
CA ALA A 616 8.68 -4.93 -5.10
C ALA A 616 7.36 -5.38 -4.49
N ASP A 617 6.89 -6.53 -4.99
CA ASP A 617 5.83 -7.35 -4.38
C ASP A 617 4.45 -6.68 -4.26
N GLY A 618 4.19 -5.62 -5.04
CA GLY A 618 2.83 -5.10 -5.20
C GLY A 618 1.96 -6.03 -6.04
N ASN A 619 0.71 -6.26 -5.61
CA ASN A 619 -0.21 -7.18 -6.26
C ASN A 619 -1.58 -6.53 -6.54
N ALA A 620 -1.68 -5.77 -7.63
CA ALA A 620 -2.91 -5.10 -8.06
C ALA A 620 -3.90 -6.09 -8.70
N ASN A 621 -4.52 -6.95 -7.87
CA ASN A 621 -5.50 -7.97 -8.27
C ASN A 621 -6.89 -7.75 -7.65
N GLY A 622 -7.19 -6.52 -7.20
CA GLY A 622 -8.45 -6.22 -6.52
C GLY A 622 -9.68 -6.32 -7.43
N GLY A 623 -10.88 -6.18 -6.87
CA GLY A 623 -12.13 -6.24 -7.64
C GLY A 623 -12.54 -4.93 -8.31
N THR A 624 -11.74 -3.86 -8.21
CA THR A 624 -12.05 -2.52 -8.71
C THR A 624 -10.98 -2.01 -9.65
N ALA A 625 -11.35 -1.11 -10.58
CA ALA A 625 -10.39 -0.53 -11.52
C ALA A 625 -9.23 0.23 -10.85
N ALA A 626 -9.43 0.74 -9.64
CA ALA A 626 -8.36 1.39 -8.87
C ALA A 626 -7.33 0.36 -8.39
N ALA A 627 -7.78 -0.81 -7.90
CA ALA A 627 -6.97 -1.85 -7.30
C ALA A 627 -6.42 -2.91 -8.28
N GLN A 628 -6.60 -2.71 -9.60
CA GLN A 628 -6.22 -3.66 -10.65
C GLN A 628 -5.06 -3.20 -11.55
N ARG A 629 -4.44 -2.06 -11.23
CA ARG A 629 -3.46 -1.37 -12.08
C ARG A 629 -2.22 -1.01 -11.29
N GLY A 630 -1.04 -1.04 -11.88
CA GLY A 630 0.16 -0.47 -11.24
C GLY A 630 0.54 -1.16 -9.93
N GLY A 631 0.99 -2.42 -9.99
CA GLY A 631 1.41 -3.17 -8.81
C GLY A 631 2.55 -2.46 -8.06
N GLY A 632 3.61 -2.09 -8.78
CA GLY A 632 4.71 -1.32 -8.19
C GLY A 632 4.36 0.15 -8.01
N LEU A 633 3.95 0.81 -9.10
CA LEU A 633 3.71 2.25 -9.14
C LEU A 633 2.38 2.61 -9.82
N ILE A 634 1.63 3.51 -9.19
CA ILE A 634 0.58 4.29 -9.85
C ILE A 634 0.99 5.76 -9.94
N ILE A 635 0.99 6.30 -11.16
CA ILE A 635 1.27 7.71 -11.44
C ILE A 635 0.10 8.31 -12.20
N ARG A 636 -0.56 9.32 -11.63
CA ARG A 636 -1.81 9.88 -12.20
C ARG A 636 -2.03 11.35 -11.91
N ASN A 637 -3.03 11.93 -12.60
CA ASN A 637 -3.57 13.26 -12.32
C ASN A 637 -2.54 14.40 -12.42
N GLY A 638 -1.69 14.39 -13.45
CA GLY A 638 -0.75 15.48 -13.73
C GLY A 638 0.54 15.45 -12.90
N SER A 639 0.93 14.29 -12.38
CA SER A 639 2.18 14.16 -11.63
C SER A 639 3.41 14.30 -12.55
N GLU A 640 4.39 15.10 -12.10
CA GLU A 640 5.69 15.32 -12.72
C GLU A 640 6.85 14.79 -11.85
N ALA A 641 6.56 13.84 -10.94
CA ALA A 641 7.55 13.29 -10.02
C ALA A 641 8.77 12.67 -10.74
N GLN A 642 9.93 12.74 -10.07
CA GLN A 642 11.20 12.19 -10.54
C GLN A 642 11.50 10.85 -9.87
N PHE A 643 11.81 9.85 -10.68
CA PHE A 643 12.10 8.48 -10.28
C PHE A 643 13.50 8.09 -10.76
N ASN A 644 14.45 8.05 -9.83
CA ASN A 644 15.87 7.92 -10.15
C ASN A 644 16.48 6.67 -9.53
N ASP A 645 17.35 5.98 -10.28
CA ASP A 645 18.16 4.87 -9.76
C ASP A 645 17.30 3.78 -9.07
N LEU A 646 16.12 3.49 -9.62
CA LEU A 646 15.18 2.52 -9.04
C LEU A 646 15.35 1.12 -9.63
N ILE A 647 14.98 0.10 -8.85
CA ILE A 647 14.75 -1.27 -9.31
C ILE A 647 13.28 -1.61 -9.04
N ILE A 648 12.47 -1.75 -10.09
CA ILE A 648 11.05 -2.09 -9.97
C ILE A 648 10.90 -3.55 -10.38
N THR A 649 10.61 -4.43 -9.42
CA THR A 649 10.70 -5.88 -9.60
C THR A 649 9.51 -6.65 -9.06
N SER A 650 9.18 -7.77 -9.70
CA SER A 650 8.26 -8.77 -9.13
C SER A 650 6.85 -8.25 -8.83
N ASN A 651 6.44 -7.13 -9.43
CA ASN A 651 5.11 -6.58 -9.21
C ASN A 651 4.11 -7.19 -10.19
N TYR A 652 2.87 -7.34 -9.74
CA TYR A 652 1.76 -7.89 -10.50
C TYR A 652 0.61 -6.89 -10.64
N ALA A 653 -0.03 -6.85 -11.81
CA ALA A 653 -1.30 -6.18 -12.02
C ALA A 653 -2.23 -7.02 -12.91
N ASP A 654 -3.52 -7.03 -12.60
CA ASP A 654 -4.51 -7.78 -13.39
C ASP A 654 -5.04 -6.95 -14.60
N GLU A 655 -6.32 -7.12 -14.98
CA GLU A 655 -7.01 -6.62 -16.19
C GLU A 655 -6.82 -5.11 -16.53
N GLY A 656 -6.20 -4.32 -15.67
CA GLY A 656 -5.95 -2.91 -15.90
C GLY A 656 -4.53 -2.56 -16.40
N GLY A 657 -3.56 -3.46 -16.25
CA GLY A 657 -2.19 -3.32 -16.77
C GLY A 657 -1.16 -2.60 -15.87
N GLY A 658 0.08 -2.56 -16.36
CA GLY A 658 1.22 -1.83 -15.79
C GLY A 658 1.87 -2.50 -14.59
N GLY A 659 2.17 -3.81 -14.66
CA GLY A 659 2.68 -4.60 -13.53
C GLY A 659 3.75 -3.86 -12.72
N GLY A 660 4.77 -3.32 -13.40
CA GLY A 660 5.75 -2.42 -12.78
C GLY A 660 5.20 -1.02 -12.51
N ALA A 661 4.72 -0.32 -13.53
CA ALA A 661 4.10 0.99 -13.39
C ALA A 661 2.91 1.22 -14.32
N TYR A 662 1.86 1.84 -13.78
CA TYR A 662 0.74 2.38 -14.52
C TYR A 662 0.78 3.93 -14.49
N ILE A 663 0.78 4.55 -15.66
CA ILE A 663 0.92 6.00 -15.83
C ILE A 663 -0.27 6.52 -16.63
N ILE A 664 -1.01 7.49 -16.10
CA ILE A 664 -2.16 8.09 -16.80
C ILE A 664 -2.20 9.61 -16.63
N ASP A 665 -2.44 10.35 -17.72
CA ASP A 665 -2.58 11.81 -17.72
C ASP A 665 -1.46 12.51 -16.94
N SER A 666 -0.20 12.07 -17.10
CA SER A 666 0.94 12.51 -16.28
C SER A 666 2.24 12.61 -17.08
N SER A 667 3.24 13.29 -16.51
CA SER A 667 4.53 13.58 -17.16
C SER A 667 5.72 13.26 -16.24
N PRO A 668 5.83 12.02 -15.73
CA PRO A 668 6.92 11.66 -14.83
C PRO A 668 8.26 11.62 -15.55
N VAL A 669 9.35 11.77 -14.78
CA VAL A 669 10.72 11.62 -15.28
C VAL A 669 11.36 10.39 -14.64
N PHE A 670 11.77 9.43 -15.45
CA PHE A 670 12.52 8.26 -15.02
C PHE A 670 13.97 8.33 -15.53
N THR A 671 14.93 8.15 -14.62
CA THR A 671 16.36 8.09 -14.94
C THR A 671 17.01 6.87 -14.31
N SER A 672 17.89 6.18 -15.04
CA SER A 672 18.74 5.09 -14.51
C SER A 672 17.97 3.96 -13.82
N THR A 673 16.74 3.70 -14.24
CA THR A 673 15.82 2.77 -13.57
C THR A 673 15.75 1.42 -14.31
N THR A 674 15.55 0.34 -13.58
CA THR A 674 15.38 -1.01 -14.13
C THR A 674 14.01 -1.59 -13.78
N PHE A 675 13.24 -2.02 -14.78
CA PHE A 675 12.02 -2.80 -14.63
C PHE A 675 12.30 -4.26 -14.93
N ILE A 676 12.11 -5.14 -13.96
CA ILE A 676 12.47 -6.55 -14.06
C ILE A 676 11.38 -7.48 -13.55
N SER A 677 11.05 -8.53 -14.33
CA SER A 677 10.14 -9.59 -13.85
C SER A 677 8.78 -9.11 -13.35
N ASN A 678 8.32 -7.95 -13.82
CA ASN A 678 6.98 -7.48 -13.54
C ASN A 678 5.99 -8.14 -14.50
N THR A 679 4.80 -8.45 -14.01
CA THR A 679 3.83 -9.28 -14.73
C THR A 679 2.46 -8.63 -14.76
N THR A 680 1.77 -8.76 -15.88
CA THR A 680 0.34 -8.48 -15.99
C THR A 680 -0.34 -9.46 -16.93
N THR A 681 -1.64 -9.65 -16.76
CA THR A 681 -2.47 -10.46 -17.65
C THR A 681 -2.88 -9.72 -18.92
N ASP A 682 -2.83 -8.37 -18.93
CA ASP A 682 -3.40 -7.58 -20.03
C ASP A 682 -2.40 -6.66 -20.74
N GLU A 683 -1.95 -5.57 -20.12
CA GLU A 683 -1.28 -4.46 -20.83
C GLU A 683 -0.05 -3.94 -20.07
N GLY A 684 1.14 -3.93 -20.69
CA GLY A 684 2.33 -3.26 -20.15
C GLY A 684 2.96 -3.98 -18.95
N GLY A 685 3.86 -4.93 -19.18
CA GLY A 685 4.48 -5.71 -18.09
C GLY A 685 5.38 -4.84 -17.21
N GLY A 686 6.30 -4.11 -17.85
CA GLY A 686 7.09 -3.07 -17.19
C GLY A 686 6.27 -1.79 -16.98
N ILE A 687 5.86 -1.13 -18.06
CA ILE A 687 5.08 0.12 -18.02
C ILE A 687 3.85 0.02 -18.90
N TYR A 688 2.72 0.53 -18.41
CA TYR A 688 1.59 0.93 -19.22
C TYR A 688 1.33 2.43 -19.07
N ALA A 689 1.52 3.19 -20.16
CA ALA A 689 1.35 4.64 -20.20
C ALA A 689 0.16 5.04 -21.07
N VAL A 690 -0.78 5.79 -20.50
CA VAL A 690 -2.03 6.23 -21.13
C VAL A 690 -2.07 7.75 -21.15
N ASP A 691 -2.26 8.36 -22.32
CA ASP A 691 -2.40 9.82 -22.49
C ASP A 691 -1.34 10.64 -21.73
N SER A 692 -0.10 10.15 -21.74
CA SER A 692 1.00 10.64 -20.90
C SER A 692 2.19 11.15 -21.71
N GLU A 693 2.97 12.08 -21.12
CA GLU A 693 4.13 12.72 -21.76
C GLU A 693 5.45 12.46 -21.00
N GLY A 694 5.54 11.33 -20.32
CA GLY A 694 6.71 10.97 -19.51
C GLY A 694 8.04 10.93 -20.28
N VAL A 695 9.13 11.22 -19.57
CA VAL A 695 10.51 11.20 -20.08
C VAL A 695 11.29 10.07 -19.43
N PHE A 696 11.77 9.15 -20.25
CA PHE A 696 12.47 7.94 -19.80
C PHE A 696 13.89 7.92 -20.36
N THR A 697 14.87 7.87 -19.46
CA THR A 697 16.29 7.96 -19.82
C THR A 697 17.10 6.88 -19.10
N ASP A 698 17.95 6.16 -19.83
CA ASP A 698 18.82 5.11 -19.25
C ASP A 698 18.02 4.01 -18.53
N ILE A 699 16.98 3.49 -19.19
CA ILE A 699 16.07 2.49 -18.61
C ILE A 699 16.36 1.09 -19.15
N THR A 700 16.28 0.09 -18.28
CA THR A 700 16.34 -1.32 -18.67
C THR A 700 15.02 -2.03 -18.36
N PHE A 701 14.43 -2.69 -19.36
CA PHE A 701 13.29 -3.59 -19.22
C PHE A 701 13.74 -5.03 -19.44
N ARG A 702 13.70 -5.86 -18.40
CA ARG A 702 14.19 -7.24 -18.47
C ARG A 702 13.20 -8.27 -17.94
N GLY A 703 12.84 -9.25 -18.76
CA GLY A 703 12.06 -10.40 -18.27
C GLY A 703 10.65 -10.06 -17.79
N ASN A 704 10.08 -8.93 -18.21
CA ASN A 704 8.71 -8.56 -17.88
C ASN A 704 7.72 -9.31 -18.79
N SER A 705 6.52 -9.59 -18.27
CA SER A 705 5.50 -10.37 -18.96
C SER A 705 4.15 -9.64 -19.01
N ALA A 706 3.44 -9.71 -20.14
CA ALA A 706 2.14 -9.05 -20.31
C ALA A 706 1.23 -9.77 -21.32
N GLY A 707 -0.05 -9.41 -21.36
CA GLY A 707 -0.89 -9.72 -22.52
C GLY A 707 -0.39 -8.99 -23.78
N ARG A 708 0.05 -7.73 -23.67
CA ARG A 708 0.71 -6.94 -24.74
C ARG A 708 1.73 -5.97 -24.13
N GLY A 709 2.77 -5.64 -24.87
CA GLY A 709 3.79 -4.68 -24.43
C GLY A 709 4.56 -5.19 -23.22
N GLY A 710 5.35 -6.25 -23.37
CA GLY A 710 6.02 -6.92 -22.24
C GLY A 710 6.93 -5.94 -21.48
N GLY A 711 7.74 -5.16 -22.20
CA GLY A 711 8.45 -4.03 -21.62
C GLY A 711 7.55 -2.81 -21.41
N VAL A 712 7.03 -2.25 -22.51
CA VAL A 712 6.24 -1.01 -22.50
C VAL A 712 5.00 -1.14 -23.39
N HIS A 713 3.86 -0.66 -22.89
CA HIS A 713 2.69 -0.30 -23.69
C HIS A 713 2.44 1.21 -23.60
N THR A 714 2.34 1.89 -24.74
CA THR A 714 1.83 3.28 -24.84
C THR A 714 0.48 3.35 -25.55
N LEU A 715 -0.47 4.09 -24.96
CA LEU A 715 -1.81 4.37 -25.51
C LEU A 715 -2.11 5.87 -25.44
N GLY A 716 -2.15 6.57 -26.58
CA GLY A 716 -2.21 8.04 -26.59
C GLY A 716 -0.94 8.72 -26.05
N GLY A 717 -0.90 10.05 -26.04
CA GLY A 717 0.25 10.83 -25.57
C GLY A 717 1.51 10.79 -26.45
N VAL A 718 2.58 11.42 -25.96
CA VAL A 718 3.86 11.61 -26.69
C VAL A 718 5.11 11.37 -25.79
N PRO A 719 5.22 10.21 -25.12
CA PRO A 719 6.34 9.95 -24.23
C PRO A 719 7.68 9.87 -24.98
N THR A 720 8.76 10.25 -24.29
CA THR A 720 10.13 10.22 -24.86
C THR A 720 10.97 9.15 -24.19
N PHE A 721 11.64 8.35 -25.00
CA PHE A 721 12.48 7.22 -24.57
C PHE A 721 13.88 7.37 -25.15
N THR A 722 14.87 7.51 -24.27
CA THR A 722 16.27 7.70 -24.65
C THR A 722 17.18 6.71 -23.95
N ARG A 723 18.02 5.99 -24.71
CA ARG A 723 18.96 4.98 -24.17
C ARG A 723 18.23 3.89 -23.38
N ILE A 724 17.35 3.16 -24.07
CA ILE A 724 16.52 2.12 -23.47
C ILE A 724 16.92 0.75 -23.98
N THR A 725 17.03 -0.22 -23.05
CA THR A 725 17.31 -1.62 -23.38
C THR A 725 16.15 -2.53 -22.98
N PHE A 726 15.62 -3.30 -23.93
CA PHE A 726 14.58 -4.30 -23.73
C PHE A 726 15.15 -5.70 -23.97
N THR A 727 15.15 -6.55 -22.94
CA THR A 727 15.69 -7.90 -23.00
C THR A 727 14.73 -8.95 -22.44
N ASN A 728 14.53 -10.04 -23.17
CA ASN A 728 13.77 -11.20 -22.70
C ASN A 728 12.35 -10.89 -22.19
N ASN A 729 11.70 -9.84 -22.68
CA ASN A 729 10.32 -9.56 -22.33
C ASN A 729 9.38 -10.45 -23.16
N THR A 730 8.29 -10.93 -22.55
CA THR A 730 7.40 -11.94 -23.14
C THR A 730 5.96 -11.48 -23.15
N VAL A 731 5.22 -11.76 -24.22
CA VAL A 731 3.79 -11.44 -24.29
C VAL A 731 2.94 -12.53 -24.92
N ASP A 732 1.70 -12.62 -24.46
CA ASP A 732 0.70 -13.56 -25.00
C ASP A 732 0.09 -13.09 -26.33
N ARG A 733 0.12 -11.78 -26.60
CA ARG A 733 -0.42 -11.21 -27.83
C ARG A 733 0.68 -10.48 -28.59
N ASN A 734 0.81 -9.17 -28.39
CA ASN A 734 1.56 -8.32 -29.32
C ASN A 734 2.61 -7.44 -28.63
N GLY A 735 3.75 -7.23 -29.30
CA GLY A 735 4.80 -6.32 -28.85
C GLY A 735 5.60 -6.84 -27.65
N GLY A 736 6.52 -7.77 -27.88
CA GLY A 736 7.32 -8.36 -26.80
C GLY A 736 8.12 -7.31 -26.03
N ALA A 737 8.82 -6.42 -26.73
CA ALA A 737 9.49 -5.26 -26.11
C ALA A 737 8.53 -4.07 -25.96
N ILE A 738 7.95 -3.64 -27.08
CA ILE A 738 7.15 -2.42 -27.18
C ILE A 738 5.84 -2.73 -27.90
N PHE A 739 4.72 -2.32 -27.30
CA PHE A 739 3.43 -2.23 -27.97
C PHE A 739 2.95 -0.77 -27.94
N ASN A 740 2.90 -0.14 -29.10
CA ASN A 740 2.52 1.26 -29.25
C ASN A 740 1.19 1.35 -30.03
N ASN A 741 0.20 2.01 -29.44
CA ASN A 741 -1.16 2.05 -29.96
C ASN A 741 -1.75 3.46 -29.87
N GLY A 742 -1.85 4.17 -31.00
CA GLY A 742 -2.43 5.52 -31.02
C GLY A 742 -1.60 6.60 -30.32
N SER A 743 -0.36 6.31 -29.91
CA SER A 743 0.61 7.27 -29.37
C SER A 743 1.65 7.65 -30.41
N ASP A 744 2.34 8.78 -30.22
CA ASP A 744 3.44 9.23 -31.08
C ASP A 744 4.76 9.40 -30.30
N PRO A 745 5.30 8.32 -29.70
CA PRO A 745 6.52 8.39 -28.91
C PRO A 745 7.76 8.71 -29.73
N LEU A 746 8.74 9.35 -29.07
CA LEU A 746 10.09 9.54 -29.59
C LEU A 746 11.04 8.51 -28.99
N PHE A 747 11.54 7.60 -29.82
CA PHE A 747 12.49 6.56 -29.45
C PHE A 747 13.88 6.87 -30.01
N THR A 748 14.84 7.11 -29.12
CA THR A 748 16.24 7.39 -29.48
C THR A 748 17.19 6.46 -28.74
N ASN A 749 18.13 5.84 -29.46
CA ASN A 749 19.11 4.91 -28.89
C ASN A 749 18.44 3.72 -28.18
N ILE A 750 17.69 2.91 -28.94
CA ILE A 750 16.92 1.78 -28.39
C ILE A 750 17.54 0.45 -28.79
N ILE A 751 17.61 -0.48 -27.84
CA ILE A 751 18.01 -1.87 -28.07
C ILE A 751 16.84 -2.77 -27.67
N ALA A 752 16.25 -3.48 -28.63
CA ALA A 752 15.24 -4.52 -28.40
C ALA A 752 15.78 -5.87 -28.83
N ILE A 753 16.21 -6.70 -27.86
CA ILE A 753 16.88 -7.96 -28.14
C ILE A 753 16.34 -9.14 -27.31
N GLY A 754 16.08 -10.27 -27.96
CA GLY A 754 15.64 -11.50 -27.29
C GLY A 754 14.21 -11.48 -26.73
N ASN A 755 13.35 -10.57 -27.20
CA ASN A 755 11.95 -10.48 -26.76
C ASN A 755 11.06 -11.45 -27.57
N SER A 756 9.91 -11.83 -27.00
CA SER A 756 9.03 -12.85 -27.58
C SER A 756 7.55 -12.47 -27.51
N ALA A 757 6.79 -12.78 -28.56
CA ALA A 757 5.33 -12.60 -28.64
C ALA A 757 4.64 -13.85 -29.20
N LEU A 758 3.54 -14.30 -28.58
CA LEU A 758 2.75 -15.44 -29.11
C LEU A 758 1.85 -15.07 -30.29
N GLU A 759 1.58 -13.79 -30.55
CA GLU A 759 0.96 -13.33 -31.81
C GLU A 759 1.98 -12.62 -32.69
N THR A 760 2.12 -11.29 -32.59
CA THR A 760 2.92 -10.51 -33.54
C THR A 760 3.82 -9.46 -32.88
N GLY A 761 4.83 -8.98 -33.59
CA GLY A 761 5.71 -7.93 -33.09
C GLY A 761 6.60 -8.43 -31.95
N GLY A 762 7.45 -9.43 -32.23
CA GLY A 762 8.31 -10.03 -31.20
C GLY A 762 9.20 -9.00 -30.50
N GLY A 763 9.72 -8.04 -31.25
CA GLY A 763 10.32 -6.82 -30.71
C GLY A 763 9.28 -5.71 -30.53
N ILE A 764 8.92 -5.07 -31.64
CA ILE A 764 8.11 -3.84 -31.65
C ILE A 764 6.80 -4.07 -32.40
N PHE A 765 5.70 -3.59 -31.83
CA PHE A 765 4.41 -3.51 -32.50
C PHE A 765 3.90 -2.06 -32.50
N ASN A 766 3.53 -1.52 -33.66
CA ASN A 766 2.93 -0.21 -33.81
C ASN A 766 1.53 -0.32 -34.43
N ASN A 767 0.57 0.40 -33.86
CA ASN A 767 -0.79 0.53 -34.40
C ASN A 767 -1.25 1.99 -34.36
N ASN A 768 -1.74 2.47 -35.50
CA ASN A 768 -2.31 3.81 -35.63
C ASN A 768 -1.41 4.92 -35.06
N SER A 769 -0.12 4.88 -35.39
CA SER A 769 0.91 5.75 -34.80
C SER A 769 1.78 6.45 -35.85
N SER A 770 2.37 7.57 -35.46
CA SER A 770 3.42 8.31 -36.18
C SER A 770 4.75 8.35 -35.43
N ALA A 771 5.05 7.34 -34.61
CA ALA A 771 6.26 7.23 -33.81
C ALA A 771 7.56 7.38 -34.62
N LEU A 772 8.59 7.92 -33.96
CA LEU A 772 9.92 8.14 -34.50
C LEU A 772 10.93 7.22 -33.82
N TYR A 773 11.69 6.48 -34.62
CA TYR A 773 12.73 5.56 -34.17
C TYR A 773 14.09 5.98 -34.74
N THR A 774 15.00 6.44 -33.89
CA THR A 774 16.34 6.86 -34.29
C THR A 774 17.42 6.08 -33.55
N ASN A 775 18.41 5.56 -34.26
CA ASN A 775 19.48 4.72 -33.71
C ASN A 775 18.92 3.52 -32.94
N VAL A 776 18.34 2.56 -33.66
CA VAL A 776 17.63 1.44 -33.04
C VAL A 776 18.20 0.10 -33.51
N LEU A 777 18.45 -0.80 -32.56
CA LEU A 777 18.73 -2.21 -32.83
C LEU A 777 17.51 -3.05 -32.43
N VAL A 778 16.95 -3.79 -33.40
CA VAL A 778 15.92 -4.81 -33.14
C VAL A 778 16.48 -6.16 -33.57
N ALA A 779 16.90 -7.01 -32.63
CA ALA A 779 17.57 -8.25 -32.98
C ALA A 779 17.19 -9.47 -32.15
N GLY A 780 17.28 -10.67 -32.74
CA GLY A 780 17.08 -11.91 -32.00
C GLY A 780 15.71 -12.05 -31.35
N ASN A 781 14.68 -11.33 -31.83
CA ASN A 781 13.32 -11.38 -31.29
C ASN A 781 12.46 -12.42 -32.03
N ARG A 782 11.41 -12.89 -31.37
CA ARG A 782 10.53 -13.97 -31.85
C ARG A 782 9.06 -13.59 -31.81
N ALA A 783 8.35 -13.86 -32.90
CA ALA A 783 6.89 -13.90 -32.93
C ALA A 783 6.41 -15.27 -33.43
N GLU A 784 5.30 -15.78 -32.91
CA GLU A 784 4.73 -17.03 -33.44
C GLU A 784 3.95 -16.82 -34.74
N GLN A 785 3.40 -15.63 -34.99
CA GLN A 785 2.65 -15.32 -36.21
C GLN A 785 3.44 -14.46 -37.19
N ALA A 786 3.62 -13.16 -36.90
CA ALA A 786 4.21 -12.20 -37.84
C ALA A 786 5.02 -11.08 -37.17
N GLY A 787 5.92 -10.44 -37.92
CA GLY A 787 6.69 -9.30 -37.43
C GLY A 787 7.64 -9.68 -36.29
N GLY A 788 8.53 -10.65 -36.53
CA GLY A 788 9.45 -11.14 -35.49
C GLY A 788 10.25 -10.01 -34.85
N GLY A 789 10.77 -9.08 -35.68
CA GLY A 789 11.37 -7.84 -35.23
C GLY A 789 10.33 -6.74 -35.02
N VAL A 790 9.66 -6.33 -36.10
CA VAL A 790 8.75 -5.17 -36.12
C VAL A 790 7.45 -5.52 -36.83
N HIS A 791 6.32 -5.13 -36.26
CA HIS A 791 4.99 -5.23 -36.87
C HIS A 791 4.29 -3.86 -36.87
N ASN A 792 3.88 -3.37 -38.04
CA ASN A 792 3.25 -2.06 -38.20
C ASN A 792 1.85 -2.20 -38.80
N VAL A 793 0.86 -1.57 -38.17
CA VAL A 793 -0.54 -1.57 -38.60
C VAL A 793 -1.06 -0.14 -38.68
N THR A 794 -1.63 0.25 -39.81
CA THR A 794 -2.24 1.58 -40.02
C THR A 794 -1.39 2.75 -39.52
N SER A 795 -0.07 2.68 -39.66
CA SER A 795 0.87 3.63 -39.03
C SER A 795 1.74 4.35 -40.07
N VAL A 796 2.17 5.57 -39.76
CA VAL A 796 3.04 6.43 -40.60
C VAL A 796 4.35 6.70 -39.85
N LEU A 797 5.31 5.78 -39.96
CA LEU A 797 6.46 5.73 -39.07
C LEU A 797 7.74 6.20 -39.75
N THR A 798 8.68 6.72 -38.96
CA THR A 798 10.04 7.02 -39.44
C THR A 798 11.07 6.24 -38.66
N TYR A 799 11.87 5.45 -39.36
CA TYR A 799 13.01 4.69 -38.87
C TYR A 799 14.29 5.24 -39.49
N THR A 800 15.13 5.87 -38.68
CA THR A 800 16.42 6.44 -39.10
C THR A 800 17.54 5.74 -38.38
N ASN A 801 18.56 5.28 -39.11
CA ASN A 801 19.73 4.62 -38.55
C ASN A 801 19.38 3.34 -37.77
N VAL A 802 18.61 2.44 -38.39
CA VAL A 802 18.06 1.25 -37.71
C VAL A 802 18.69 -0.04 -38.24
N THR A 803 18.99 -0.97 -37.35
CA THR A 803 19.39 -2.34 -37.69
C THR A 803 18.34 -3.34 -37.19
N ILE A 804 17.73 -4.09 -38.10
CA ILE A 804 16.75 -5.16 -37.81
C ILE A 804 17.32 -6.49 -38.27
N ALA A 805 17.77 -7.33 -37.34
CA ALA A 805 18.54 -8.52 -37.69
C ALA A 805 18.24 -9.76 -36.85
N SER A 806 18.35 -10.95 -37.46
CA SER A 806 18.24 -12.23 -36.75
C SER A 806 16.92 -12.44 -35.99
N ASN A 807 15.84 -11.80 -36.44
CA ASN A 807 14.50 -11.99 -35.88
C ASN A 807 13.74 -13.10 -36.61
N ILE A 808 12.80 -13.74 -35.93
CA ILE A 808 12.02 -14.86 -36.46
C ILE A 808 10.52 -14.68 -36.27
N ALA A 809 9.75 -15.04 -37.30
CA ALA A 809 8.31 -15.24 -37.23
C ALA A 809 7.93 -16.64 -37.75
N LEU A 810 7.21 -17.44 -36.95
CA LEU A 810 7.07 -18.89 -37.16
C LEU A 810 5.96 -19.38 -38.09
N GLU A 811 5.04 -18.52 -38.53
CA GLU A 811 3.99 -18.80 -39.52
C GLU A 811 2.60 -19.16 -39.00
N VAL A 812 1.61 -18.36 -39.40
CA VAL A 812 0.23 -18.80 -39.62
C VAL A 812 -0.23 -18.26 -40.98
N ASN A 813 -0.32 -19.12 -42.00
CA ASN A 813 -0.78 -18.84 -43.38
C ASN A 813 0.21 -18.18 -44.38
N GLY A 814 1.52 -18.32 -44.18
CA GLY A 814 2.53 -18.02 -45.22
C GLY A 814 2.91 -16.55 -45.41
N ILE A 815 2.62 -15.66 -44.45
CA ILE A 815 2.93 -14.22 -44.50
C ILE A 815 3.47 -13.80 -43.13
N ASN A 816 4.80 -13.77 -42.94
CA ASN A 816 5.37 -13.75 -41.59
C ASN A 816 6.27 -12.54 -41.29
N GLY A 817 6.88 -11.88 -42.29
CA GLY A 817 7.67 -10.66 -42.08
C GLY A 817 8.61 -10.72 -40.88
N GLY A 818 9.50 -11.71 -40.84
CA GLY A 818 10.38 -12.02 -39.71
C GLY A 818 11.19 -10.83 -39.21
N GLY A 819 11.71 -10.00 -40.11
CA GLY A 819 12.27 -8.70 -39.79
C GLY A 819 11.17 -7.66 -39.59
N VAL A 820 10.43 -7.35 -40.66
CA VAL A 820 9.37 -6.34 -40.66
C VAL A 820 8.09 -6.88 -41.33
N PHE A 821 6.95 -6.60 -40.74
CA PHE A 821 5.64 -6.81 -41.33
C PHE A 821 4.82 -5.51 -41.33
N ASN A 822 4.27 -5.13 -42.48
CA ASN A 822 3.47 -3.92 -42.65
C ASN A 822 2.07 -4.24 -43.19
N ASP A 823 1.04 -3.77 -42.48
CA ASP A 823 -0.36 -3.81 -42.93
C ASP A 823 -0.96 -2.41 -42.95
N ARG A 824 -1.42 -1.96 -44.11
CA ARG A 824 -2.00 -0.62 -44.34
C ARG A 824 -1.13 0.51 -43.77
N SER A 825 0.19 0.36 -43.81
CA SER A 825 1.14 1.28 -43.17
C SER A 825 2.08 1.95 -44.16
N GLU A 826 2.65 3.09 -43.77
CA GLU A 826 3.55 3.92 -44.58
C GLU A 826 4.88 4.20 -43.87
N PRO A 827 5.69 3.18 -43.51
CA PRO A 827 6.98 3.42 -42.86
C PRO A 827 8.05 3.92 -43.84
N ALA A 828 8.89 4.83 -43.35
CA ALA A 828 10.11 5.27 -44.01
C ALA A 828 11.34 4.71 -43.30
N PHE A 829 12.18 3.98 -44.02
CA PHE A 829 13.47 3.47 -43.53
C PHE A 829 14.61 4.24 -44.20
N ILE A 830 15.39 4.95 -43.39
CA ILE A 830 16.49 5.80 -43.83
C ILE A 830 17.76 5.31 -43.13
N ASN A 831 18.89 5.19 -43.86
CA ASN A 831 20.17 4.73 -43.31
C ASN A 831 20.06 3.40 -42.56
N SER A 832 19.25 2.46 -43.07
CA SER A 832 18.84 1.30 -42.30
C SER A 832 19.31 -0.03 -42.91
N ILE A 833 19.51 -1.03 -42.04
CA ILE A 833 19.91 -2.40 -42.39
C ILE A 833 18.82 -3.37 -41.92
N ILE A 834 18.21 -4.12 -42.84
CA ILE A 834 17.29 -5.22 -42.52
C ILE A 834 17.88 -6.51 -43.10
N TRP A 835 18.47 -7.35 -42.25
CA TRP A 835 19.30 -8.47 -42.72
C TRP A 835 19.36 -9.66 -41.74
N GLY A 836 19.38 -10.88 -42.27
CA GLY A 836 19.60 -12.10 -41.48
C GLY A 836 18.37 -12.57 -40.70
N ASN A 837 17.19 -12.05 -41.03
CA ASN A 837 15.90 -12.48 -40.48
C ASN A 837 15.39 -13.73 -41.23
N ASN A 838 14.48 -14.53 -40.66
CA ASN A 838 13.99 -15.72 -41.38
C ASN A 838 13.19 -15.36 -42.65
N THR A 839 12.52 -14.21 -42.64
CA THR A 839 11.95 -13.50 -43.79
C THR A 839 12.20 -12.00 -43.58
N SER A 840 12.66 -11.26 -44.58
CA SER A 840 13.11 -9.87 -44.38
C SER A 840 11.95 -8.91 -44.13
N VAL A 841 11.15 -8.63 -45.16
CA VAL A 841 10.05 -7.66 -45.12
C VAL A 841 8.83 -8.23 -45.83
N VAL A 842 7.64 -7.99 -45.28
CA VAL A 842 6.37 -8.32 -45.92
C VAL A 842 5.39 -7.15 -45.82
N ASP A 843 4.79 -6.79 -46.96
CA ASP A 843 3.88 -5.65 -47.10
C ASP A 843 2.52 -6.12 -47.63
N ILE A 844 1.46 -5.86 -46.87
CA ILE A 844 0.07 -6.20 -47.23
C ILE A 844 -0.87 -5.01 -47.06
N GLY A 845 -2.13 -5.19 -47.46
CA GLY A 845 -3.20 -4.22 -47.18
C GLY A 845 -3.05 -2.87 -47.92
N GLY A 846 -2.18 -2.78 -48.93
CA GLY A 846 -1.89 -1.52 -49.62
C GLY A 846 -0.85 -0.65 -48.93
N SER A 847 -0.01 -1.23 -48.05
CA SER A 847 1.13 -0.53 -47.43
C SER A 847 2.05 0.14 -48.46
N VAL A 848 2.57 1.31 -48.12
CA VAL A 848 3.48 2.10 -48.97
C VAL A 848 4.78 2.33 -48.21
N VAL A 849 5.74 1.44 -48.40
CA VAL A 849 7.05 1.54 -47.72
C VAL A 849 8.02 2.36 -48.55
N THR A 850 8.75 3.26 -47.89
CA THR A 850 9.84 4.02 -48.52
C THR A 850 11.19 3.64 -47.93
N TYR A 851 12.19 3.49 -48.81
CA TYR A 851 13.56 3.20 -48.43
C TYR A 851 14.49 4.25 -49.03
N ALA A 852 15.40 4.78 -48.22
CA ALA A 852 16.48 5.64 -48.67
C ALA A 852 17.78 5.25 -47.96
N PHE A 853 18.90 5.20 -48.71
CA PHE A 853 20.22 4.87 -48.16
C PHE A 853 20.19 3.60 -47.28
N SER A 854 19.48 2.57 -47.72
CA SER A 854 19.22 1.38 -46.91
C SER A 854 19.57 0.08 -47.66
N VAL A 855 19.78 -1.00 -46.91
CA VAL A 855 19.99 -2.35 -47.44
C VAL A 855 19.00 -3.32 -46.81
N ILE A 856 18.29 -4.08 -47.66
CA ILE A 856 17.22 -4.99 -47.26
C ILE A 856 17.47 -6.33 -47.95
N GLU A 857 17.72 -7.38 -47.17
CA GLU A 857 18.04 -8.70 -47.70
C GLU A 857 16.95 -9.21 -48.65
N GLY A 858 17.34 -9.52 -49.89
CA GLY A 858 16.45 -10.04 -50.93
C GLY A 858 15.60 -9.00 -51.67
N LEU A 859 15.74 -7.70 -51.39
CA LEU A 859 15.00 -6.63 -52.05
C LEU A 859 15.93 -5.59 -52.70
N ASP A 860 15.65 -5.22 -53.95
CA ASP A 860 16.39 -4.19 -54.70
C ASP A 860 15.49 -2.98 -55.01
N PRO A 861 15.25 -2.06 -54.04
CA PRO A 861 14.32 -0.94 -54.25
C PRO A 861 14.86 0.14 -55.21
N GLY A 862 16.15 0.12 -55.55
CA GLY A 862 16.79 1.08 -56.45
C GLY A 862 16.99 2.47 -55.82
N GLY A 863 17.33 3.47 -56.65
CA GLY A 863 17.58 4.84 -56.19
C GLY A 863 18.87 4.97 -55.39
N THR A 864 18.79 5.54 -54.17
CA THR A 864 19.93 5.70 -53.23
C THR A 864 20.16 4.45 -52.37
N ASN A 865 19.45 3.36 -52.63
CA ASN A 865 19.54 2.12 -51.84
C ASN A 865 20.53 1.11 -52.41
N PHE A 866 21.00 0.21 -51.56
CA PHE A 866 21.93 -0.86 -51.90
C PHE A 866 21.19 -2.09 -52.39
N SER A 867 21.89 -2.92 -53.18
CA SER A 867 21.30 -4.20 -53.60
C SER A 867 21.02 -5.09 -52.38
N GLY A 868 19.89 -5.78 -52.39
CA GLY A 868 19.51 -6.77 -51.38
C GLY A 868 20.37 -8.03 -51.38
N ALA A 869 21.33 -8.16 -52.31
CA ALA A 869 22.40 -9.15 -52.27
C ALA A 869 23.68 -8.65 -51.55
N THR A 870 23.74 -7.37 -51.18
CA THR A 870 24.89 -6.77 -50.49
C THR A 870 24.90 -7.18 -49.02
N ASN A 871 25.73 -8.15 -48.67
CA ASN A 871 25.90 -8.56 -47.27
C ASN A 871 26.55 -7.42 -46.45
N PRO A 872 25.93 -6.95 -45.36
CA PRO A 872 26.46 -5.88 -44.52
C PRO A 872 27.70 -6.29 -43.70
N LEU A 873 28.08 -7.57 -43.68
CA LEU A 873 29.26 -8.08 -42.97
C LEU A 873 29.27 -7.70 -41.48
N PHE A 874 28.25 -8.11 -40.74
CA PHE A 874 28.25 -8.02 -39.28
C PHE A 874 29.41 -8.83 -38.66
N VAL A 875 29.92 -8.40 -37.50
CA VAL A 875 31.06 -9.05 -36.80
C VAL A 875 30.74 -10.49 -36.39
N ASN A 876 29.60 -10.72 -35.73
CA ASN A 876 29.19 -12.07 -35.30
C ASN A 876 27.65 -12.16 -35.17
N PRO A 877 26.90 -12.09 -36.28
CA PRO A 877 25.46 -12.23 -36.25
C PRO A 877 25.05 -13.68 -35.95
N LEU A 878 23.90 -13.89 -35.33
CA LEU A 878 23.33 -15.22 -35.15
C LEU A 878 22.29 -15.53 -36.22
N ALA A 879 22.00 -16.82 -36.41
CA ALA A 879 20.89 -17.22 -37.27
C ALA A 879 19.56 -16.86 -36.61
N ALA A 880 18.57 -16.43 -37.39
CA ALA A 880 17.22 -16.15 -36.89
C ALA A 880 16.59 -17.32 -36.12
N THR A 881 16.94 -18.56 -36.45
CA THR A 881 16.48 -19.77 -35.72
C THR A 881 16.95 -19.85 -34.27
N SER A 882 17.91 -19.02 -33.87
CA SER A 882 18.34 -18.89 -32.47
C SER A 882 17.46 -17.95 -31.65
N ALA A 883 16.56 -17.19 -32.28
CA ALA A 883 15.63 -16.32 -31.57
C ALA A 883 14.54 -17.14 -30.81
N PRO A 884 14.19 -16.76 -29.56
CA PRO A 884 14.60 -15.53 -28.90
C PRO A 884 16.03 -15.66 -28.32
N THR A 885 16.87 -14.65 -28.55
CA THR A 885 18.24 -14.62 -28.02
C THR A 885 18.74 -13.21 -27.80
N THR A 886 19.46 -13.00 -26.70
CA THR A 886 20.16 -11.74 -26.39
C THR A 886 21.62 -11.73 -26.88
N THR A 887 22.04 -12.78 -27.56
CA THR A 887 23.43 -12.94 -28.02
C THR A 887 23.60 -12.55 -29.49
N GLY A 888 24.83 -12.24 -29.90
CA GLY A 888 25.18 -11.77 -31.25
C GLY A 888 25.83 -10.39 -31.24
N ASN A 889 26.58 -10.07 -32.31
CA ASN A 889 27.22 -8.77 -32.50
C ASN A 889 26.91 -8.23 -33.91
N TYR A 890 26.08 -7.18 -33.93
CA TYR A 890 25.53 -6.56 -35.14
C TYR A 890 26.27 -5.29 -35.57
N ARG A 891 27.47 -5.03 -35.00
CA ARG A 891 28.39 -4.02 -35.53
C ARG A 891 28.91 -4.46 -36.89
N LEU A 892 29.20 -3.49 -37.76
CA LEU A 892 29.80 -3.74 -39.06
C LEU A 892 31.29 -4.07 -38.91
N GLN A 893 31.78 -4.99 -39.73
CA GLN A 893 33.22 -5.15 -39.93
C GLN A 893 33.75 -3.93 -40.73
N ILE A 894 35.00 -3.53 -40.50
CA ILE A 894 35.63 -2.38 -41.18
C ILE A 894 35.65 -2.48 -42.73
N VAL A 895 35.58 -3.71 -43.26
CA VAL A 895 35.54 -3.98 -44.71
C VAL A 895 34.11 -4.09 -45.25
N SER A 896 33.12 -3.72 -44.44
CA SER A 896 31.71 -3.80 -44.84
C SER A 896 31.43 -2.90 -46.05
N PRO A 897 30.66 -3.40 -47.04
CA PRO A 897 30.31 -2.63 -48.22
C PRO A 897 29.26 -1.52 -47.96
N VAL A 898 28.84 -1.31 -46.71
CA VAL A 898 27.85 -0.30 -46.32
C VAL A 898 28.39 0.74 -45.31
N VAL A 899 29.71 0.76 -45.13
CA VAL A 899 30.42 1.79 -44.34
C VAL A 899 30.60 3.07 -45.16
N ASP A 900 30.49 4.24 -44.53
CA ASP A 900 30.61 5.59 -45.09
C ASP A 900 29.66 5.87 -46.27
N LEU A 901 28.42 5.38 -46.18
CA LEU A 901 27.51 5.27 -47.32
C LEU A 901 26.07 5.74 -47.05
N GLY A 902 25.79 6.21 -45.83
CA GLY A 902 24.51 6.76 -45.42
C GLY A 902 24.35 8.26 -45.74
N ASP A 903 23.14 8.75 -45.51
CA ASP A 903 22.79 10.16 -45.62
C ASP A 903 22.98 10.89 -44.29
N THR A 904 24.10 11.61 -44.18
CA THR A 904 24.43 12.45 -43.04
C THR A 904 23.38 13.53 -42.75
N ALA A 905 22.63 14.01 -43.76
CA ALA A 905 21.66 15.08 -43.58
C ALA A 905 20.37 14.60 -42.88
N ALA A 906 20.06 13.30 -42.96
CA ALA A 906 18.91 12.71 -42.30
C ALA A 906 19.16 12.38 -40.82
N ASN A 907 20.41 12.39 -40.37
CA ASN A 907 20.77 12.09 -39.00
C ASN A 907 20.46 13.27 -38.05
N THR A 908 19.81 12.96 -36.93
CA THR A 908 19.43 13.92 -35.88
C THR A 908 20.24 13.75 -34.60
N THR A 909 21.12 12.74 -34.52
CA THR A 909 21.86 12.37 -33.32
C THR A 909 23.36 12.69 -33.43
N THR A 910 24.02 12.90 -32.29
CA THR A 910 25.47 13.16 -32.27
C THR A 910 26.31 11.89 -32.14
N THR A 911 25.72 10.81 -31.63
CA THR A 911 26.41 9.54 -31.36
C THR A 911 25.59 8.34 -31.85
N ASP A 912 26.25 7.23 -32.14
CA ASP A 912 25.64 5.93 -32.43
C ASP A 912 25.25 5.17 -31.15
N LEU A 913 24.80 3.92 -31.28
CA LEU A 913 24.45 3.07 -30.13
C LEU A 913 25.63 2.71 -29.20
N ASP A 914 26.87 2.84 -29.66
CA ASP A 914 28.07 2.64 -28.83
C ASP A 914 28.51 3.94 -28.12
N GLY A 915 27.83 5.05 -28.37
CA GLY A 915 28.24 6.37 -27.91
C GLY A 915 29.39 6.97 -28.74
N ASN A 916 29.74 6.37 -29.87
CA ASN A 916 30.76 6.90 -30.79
C ASN A 916 30.17 8.04 -31.64
N PRO A 917 30.99 9.02 -32.09
CA PRO A 917 30.53 10.06 -32.99
C PRO A 917 29.82 9.49 -34.22
N ARG A 918 28.59 9.94 -34.46
CA ARG A 918 27.77 9.37 -35.54
C ARG A 918 28.26 9.78 -36.93
N VAL A 919 28.79 10.99 -37.06
CA VAL A 919 29.47 11.43 -38.30
C VAL A 919 30.95 11.21 -38.12
N PHE A 920 31.47 10.18 -38.79
CA PHE A 920 32.88 9.84 -38.78
C PHE A 920 33.43 9.94 -40.21
N ASP A 921 34.63 10.51 -40.36
CA ASP A 921 35.22 10.88 -41.66
C ASP A 921 34.28 11.65 -42.64
N GLY A 922 33.30 12.37 -42.09
CA GLY A 922 32.38 13.24 -42.83
C GLY A 922 31.12 12.58 -43.38
N VAL A 923 30.99 11.25 -43.29
CA VAL A 923 29.79 10.48 -43.70
C VAL A 923 29.30 9.65 -42.51
N ILE A 924 28.15 9.00 -42.65
CA ILE A 924 27.64 8.05 -41.65
C ILE A 924 27.53 6.65 -42.26
N ASP A 925 27.62 5.63 -41.43
CA ASP A 925 27.34 4.25 -41.79
C ASP A 925 25.83 3.98 -41.85
N LEU A 926 25.47 2.94 -42.61
CA LEU A 926 24.14 2.36 -42.51
C LEU A 926 23.97 1.59 -41.18
N GLY A 927 22.76 1.64 -40.63
CA GLY A 927 22.37 0.87 -39.46
C GLY A 927 22.56 1.62 -38.14
N ALA A 928 22.60 0.89 -37.04
CA ALA A 928 22.57 1.48 -35.70
C ALA A 928 23.96 1.84 -35.13
N TYR A 929 25.04 1.38 -35.75
CA TYR A 929 26.42 1.50 -35.29
C TYR A 929 27.30 2.15 -36.35
N GLU A 930 28.33 2.87 -35.88
CA GLU A 930 29.30 3.60 -36.69
C GLU A 930 30.71 3.02 -36.50
N VAL A 931 31.40 2.71 -37.60
CA VAL A 931 32.76 2.15 -37.60
C VAL A 931 33.78 3.27 -37.40
N GLN A 932 34.45 3.26 -36.25
CA GLN A 932 35.44 4.28 -35.87
C GLN A 932 36.86 4.04 -36.41
N ALA A 933 37.00 3.51 -37.62
CA ALA A 933 38.31 3.16 -38.17
C ALA A 933 38.47 3.63 -39.61
N ASP A 934 39.55 4.38 -39.85
CA ASP A 934 39.88 5.03 -41.12
C ASP A 934 40.07 3.99 -42.24
N SER A 935 39.17 4.02 -43.22
CA SER A 935 39.11 3.11 -44.36
C SER A 935 40.38 3.17 -45.24
N ALA A 936 41.27 4.15 -45.03
CA ALA A 936 42.57 4.27 -45.68
C ALA A 936 43.66 3.27 -45.22
N THR A 937 43.43 2.48 -44.16
CA THR A 937 44.47 1.56 -43.62
C THR A 937 44.25 0.07 -43.91
N ALA A 938 43.13 -0.32 -44.51
CA ALA A 938 42.81 -1.72 -44.80
C ALA A 938 43.38 -2.20 -46.15
N THR A 939 44.68 -2.53 -46.20
CA THR A 939 45.21 -3.35 -47.32
C THR A 939 44.73 -4.81 -47.17
N PRO A 940 44.19 -5.45 -48.23
CA PRO A 940 43.69 -6.81 -48.13
C PRO A 940 44.84 -7.81 -48.16
N THR A 941 45.22 -8.36 -47.01
CA THR A 941 46.08 -9.56 -46.98
C THR A 941 45.20 -10.79 -47.00
N SER A 942 45.14 -11.47 -48.14
CA SER A 942 44.62 -12.83 -48.22
C SER A 942 45.52 -13.76 -47.42
N THR A 943 45.05 -14.32 -46.31
CA THR A 943 45.48 -15.65 -45.87
C THR A 943 44.39 -16.31 -45.03
N SER A 944 43.97 -17.48 -45.51
CA SER A 944 43.25 -18.51 -44.78
C SER A 944 43.82 -18.74 -43.37
N MET A 945 42.97 -18.65 -42.34
CA MET A 945 43.19 -19.37 -41.09
C MET A 945 41.90 -20.03 -40.61
N ARG A 946 42.04 -21.32 -40.33
CA ARG A 946 41.01 -22.29 -39.91
C ARG A 946 40.40 -21.92 -38.56
N ALA A 947 39.13 -22.30 -38.42
CA ALA A 947 38.46 -22.51 -37.14
C ALA A 947 39.27 -23.45 -36.23
N THR A 948 39.51 -23.01 -35.00
CA THR A 948 39.43 -23.75 -33.73
C THR A 948 40.08 -22.89 -32.67
N ASP A 949 39.29 -22.35 -31.74
CA ASP A 949 39.55 -22.40 -30.30
C ASP A 949 38.44 -21.67 -29.54
N VAL A 950 37.60 -22.51 -28.92
CA VAL A 950 36.63 -22.15 -27.89
C VAL A 950 37.39 -22.07 -26.56
N PRO A 951 37.09 -21.09 -25.70
CA PRO A 951 37.14 -21.37 -24.26
C PRO A 951 35.75 -21.17 -23.64
N THR A 952 35.24 -22.29 -23.13
CA THR A 952 34.08 -22.39 -22.24
C THR A 952 34.38 -21.72 -20.90
N ASN A 953 33.41 -20.98 -20.38
CA ASN A 953 33.43 -20.42 -19.03
C ASN A 953 33.12 -21.52 -17.99
N THR A 954 33.87 -21.58 -16.90
CA THR A 954 33.45 -22.25 -15.66
C THR A 954 34.14 -21.59 -14.47
N ALA A 955 33.35 -21.30 -13.43
CA ALA A 955 33.70 -20.52 -12.25
C ALA A 955 34.77 -21.17 -11.35
N ALA A 956 35.55 -20.34 -10.63
CA ALA A 956 35.65 -20.29 -9.16
C ALA A 956 36.94 -19.62 -8.65
N ALA A 957 36.75 -18.71 -7.69
CA ALA A 957 37.58 -18.41 -6.51
C ALA A 957 39.06 -17.97 -6.62
N THR A 958 39.29 -16.81 -5.98
CA THR A 958 40.47 -16.42 -5.17
C THR A 958 41.84 -16.32 -5.84
N SER A 959 42.34 -15.08 -5.98
CA SER A 959 43.50 -14.58 -5.24
C SER A 959 43.91 -13.17 -5.72
N THR A 960 44.05 -12.27 -4.75
CA THR A 960 44.75 -10.98 -4.84
C THR A 960 46.17 -11.17 -5.40
N PRO A 961 46.73 -10.19 -6.14
CA PRO A 961 47.84 -9.45 -5.51
C PRO A 961 48.03 -7.98 -5.96
N THR A 962 48.15 -7.11 -4.95
CA THR A 962 49.14 -6.03 -4.77
C THR A 962 49.36 -4.99 -5.88
N HIS A 963 48.83 -3.79 -5.63
CA HIS A 963 49.38 -2.53 -6.10
C HIS A 963 50.69 -2.18 -5.38
N THR A 964 51.70 -1.72 -6.13
CA THR A 964 52.67 -0.72 -5.67
C THR A 964 53.12 0.12 -6.89
N PRO A 965 53.19 1.46 -6.77
CA PRO A 965 53.11 2.39 -7.89
C PRO A 965 54.49 2.83 -8.41
N THR A 966 54.56 3.30 -9.65
CA THR A 966 55.66 4.16 -10.10
C THR A 966 55.13 5.27 -11.01
N ALA A 967 55.21 6.48 -10.45
CA ALA A 967 55.29 7.83 -11.03
C ALA A 967 56.01 7.93 -12.40
N THR A 968 55.86 8.93 -13.29
CA THR A 968 55.07 10.17 -13.44
C THR A 968 55.50 10.79 -14.78
N SER A 969 54.58 11.41 -15.55
CA SER A 969 54.75 12.75 -16.17
C SER A 969 53.48 13.11 -16.98
N THR A 970 52.51 13.81 -16.40
CA THR A 970 52.28 15.27 -16.51
C THR A 970 52.06 15.79 -17.94
N LEU A 971 50.79 16.10 -18.27
CA LEU A 971 50.38 17.42 -18.79
C LEU A 971 48.96 17.76 -18.28
N THR A 972 48.81 19.03 -17.95
CA THR A 972 47.74 19.77 -17.26
C THR A 972 46.37 19.85 -17.97
N PRO A 973 45.23 19.76 -17.26
CA PRO A 973 43.96 20.31 -17.71
C PRO A 973 43.75 21.72 -17.15
N THR A 974 43.46 22.67 -18.03
CA THR A 974 42.98 24.01 -17.69
C THR A 974 41.57 24.15 -18.22
N SER A 975 40.56 24.20 -17.35
CA SER A 975 39.31 24.92 -17.63
C SER A 975 38.62 25.23 -16.31
N THR A 976 38.86 26.44 -15.82
CA THR A 976 38.08 27.13 -14.80
C THR A 976 36.66 27.37 -15.31
N LEU A 977 35.66 26.81 -14.63
CA LEU A 977 34.25 27.20 -14.79
C LEU A 977 33.97 28.38 -13.86
N THR A 978 33.56 29.51 -14.43
CA THR A 978 32.93 30.62 -13.71
C THR A 978 31.43 30.60 -14.02
N PRO A 979 30.54 30.62 -13.00
CA PRO A 979 29.10 30.63 -13.20
C PRO A 979 28.55 32.05 -13.10
N THR A 980 27.92 32.58 -14.16
CA THR A 980 26.76 33.49 -14.04
C THR A 980 26.11 33.76 -15.40
N SER A 981 24.81 33.51 -15.53
CA SER A 981 23.85 34.60 -15.78
C SER A 981 22.41 34.11 -15.59
N THR A 982 21.76 34.75 -14.64
CA THR A 982 20.32 34.87 -14.40
C THR A 982 19.53 35.25 -15.65
N LEU A 983 18.39 34.59 -15.90
CA LEU A 983 17.35 35.09 -16.80
C LEU A 983 16.09 35.41 -16.00
N THR A 984 15.83 36.71 -15.85
CA THR A 984 14.55 37.29 -15.45
C THR A 984 13.50 37.12 -16.56
N PRO A 985 12.23 36.80 -16.23
CA PRO A 985 11.17 36.67 -17.20
C PRO A 985 10.69 38.05 -17.67
N THR A 986 10.70 38.30 -18.98
CA THR A 986 10.17 39.53 -19.56
C THR A 986 8.90 39.21 -20.34
N ASN A 987 7.74 39.58 -19.78
CA ASN A 987 6.46 39.61 -20.46
C ASN A 987 6.46 40.71 -21.53
N THR A 988 6.25 40.37 -22.80
CA THR A 988 5.58 41.24 -23.78
C THR A 988 4.98 40.37 -24.90
N PRO A 989 3.69 40.56 -25.25
CA PRO A 989 2.93 39.64 -26.09
C PRO A 989 3.14 39.92 -27.57
N THR A 990 3.30 38.86 -28.36
CA THR A 990 3.23 38.93 -29.83
C THR A 990 2.09 38.07 -30.35
N THR A 991 1.26 38.74 -31.13
CA THR A 991 -0.03 38.35 -31.70
C THR A 991 0.10 37.24 -32.75
N ILE A 992 -0.64 36.15 -32.57
CA ILE A 992 -0.90 35.14 -33.62
C ILE A 992 -2.19 35.55 -34.39
N PRO A 993 -2.22 35.47 -35.73
CA PRO A 993 -3.38 35.90 -36.52
C PRO A 993 -4.51 34.86 -36.47
N THR A 994 -5.69 35.34 -36.09
CA THR A 994 -6.97 34.62 -36.15
C THR A 994 -7.47 34.51 -37.59
N ASN A 995 -7.59 33.29 -38.10
CA ASN A 995 -8.40 32.99 -39.28
C ASN A 995 -9.81 32.59 -38.85
N THR A 996 -10.76 33.47 -39.19
CA THR A 996 -12.20 33.32 -39.10
C THR A 996 -12.73 32.26 -40.08
N PRO A 997 -13.76 31.48 -39.68
CA PRO A 997 -14.81 31.11 -40.61
C PRO A 997 -16.20 31.53 -40.08
N THR A 998 -16.81 32.49 -40.77
CA THR A 998 -18.27 32.72 -40.85
C THR A 998 -18.75 31.95 -42.10
N ALA A 999 -19.91 31.28 -42.18
CA ALA A 999 -21.18 31.48 -41.48
C ALA A 999 -22.16 30.27 -41.61
N THR A 1000 -23.06 30.18 -40.60
CA THR A 1000 -24.50 29.79 -40.62
C THR A 1000 -24.93 28.36 -41.03
N SER A 1001 -25.88 27.68 -40.36
CA SER A 1001 -27.13 28.15 -39.74
C SER A 1001 -27.74 27.23 -38.65
N THR A 1002 -28.27 27.84 -37.58
CA THR A 1002 -29.52 27.56 -36.81
C THR A 1002 -29.86 26.14 -36.32
N VAL A 1003 -30.03 25.96 -34.99
CA VAL A 1003 -31.32 25.88 -34.25
C VAL A 1003 -31.03 25.50 -32.78
N THR A 1004 -31.72 26.17 -31.85
CA THR A 1004 -31.70 26.08 -30.38
C THR A 1004 -32.09 24.69 -29.83
N PRO A 1005 -31.50 24.20 -28.71
CA PRO A 1005 -32.10 23.10 -27.95
C PRO A 1005 -32.67 23.59 -26.61
N THR A 1006 -33.99 23.47 -26.48
CA THR A 1006 -34.68 23.26 -25.19
C THR A 1006 -35.23 21.84 -25.21
N ASN A 1007 -34.97 21.05 -24.17
CA ASN A 1007 -35.99 20.33 -23.37
C ASN A 1007 -35.38 19.23 -22.49
N THR A 1008 -35.63 19.40 -21.19
CA THR A 1008 -36.07 18.46 -20.16
C THR A 1008 -36.14 16.95 -20.48
N PRO A 1009 -35.62 16.07 -19.62
CA PRO A 1009 -35.80 14.63 -19.73
C PRO A 1009 -37.08 14.17 -19.00
N THR A 1010 -37.98 13.53 -19.74
CA THR A 1010 -38.99 12.63 -19.19
C THR A 1010 -39.01 11.37 -20.04
N ASN A 1011 -38.61 10.23 -19.46
CA ASN A 1011 -39.03 8.92 -19.94
C ASN A 1011 -39.18 7.97 -18.74
N THR A 1012 -40.44 7.81 -18.36
CA THR A 1012 -41.02 6.70 -17.61
C THR A 1012 -40.84 5.37 -18.38
N PRO A 1013 -40.58 4.24 -17.69
CA PRO A 1013 -40.54 2.92 -18.30
C PRO A 1013 -41.95 2.30 -18.42
N VAL A 1014 -42.23 1.65 -19.54
CA VAL A 1014 -43.41 0.80 -19.78
C VAL A 1014 -42.95 -0.68 -19.79
N PRO A 1015 -43.68 -1.61 -19.14
CA PRO A 1015 -43.18 -2.95 -18.84
C PRO A 1015 -43.45 -3.96 -19.96
N PRO A 1016 -42.64 -5.03 -20.10
CA PRO A 1016 -43.02 -6.23 -20.81
C PRO A 1016 -43.67 -7.25 -19.85
N THR A 1017 -44.91 -7.60 -20.12
CA THR A 1017 -45.62 -8.75 -19.56
C THR A 1017 -45.12 -10.05 -20.20
N ASN A 1018 -44.64 -11.00 -19.41
CA ASN A 1018 -44.83 -12.44 -19.64
C ASN A 1018 -44.38 -13.25 -18.40
N THR A 1019 -45.34 -13.88 -17.74
CA THR A 1019 -45.18 -14.88 -16.69
C THR A 1019 -44.94 -16.27 -17.29
N PRO A 1020 -44.12 -17.09 -16.62
CA PRO A 1020 -44.45 -18.51 -16.47
C PRO A 1020 -44.48 -18.99 -15.00
N VAL A 1021 -45.28 -20.03 -14.81
CA VAL A 1021 -45.72 -20.75 -13.60
C VAL A 1021 -44.59 -21.54 -12.90
N PRO A 1022 -44.61 -21.76 -11.57
CA PRO A 1022 -43.56 -22.47 -10.83
C PRO A 1022 -43.72 -24.01 -10.89
N PRO A 1023 -42.65 -24.80 -10.67
CA PRO A 1023 -42.76 -26.18 -10.28
C PRO A 1023 -42.71 -26.34 -8.74
N THR A 1024 -43.63 -27.14 -8.24
CA THR A 1024 -43.56 -27.83 -6.95
C THR A 1024 -42.75 -29.11 -7.11
N ASP A 1025 -41.63 -29.23 -6.40
CA ASP A 1025 -41.27 -30.33 -5.48
C ASP A 1025 -39.96 -29.96 -4.75
#